data_AF-A0A094ZN99-F1
#
_entry.id   AF-A0A094ZN99-F1
#
_cell.length_a   1.000
_cell.length_b   1.000
_cell.length_c   1.000
_cell.angle_alpha   90.00
_cell.angle_beta   90.00
_cell.angle_gamma   90.00
#
_symmetry.space_group_name_H-M   'P 1'
#
loop_
_entity.id
_entity.type
_entity.pdbx_description
1 polymer ?
#
loop_
_entity_poly.entity_id
_entity_poly.type
_entity_poly.pdbx_seq_one_letter_code
_entity_poly.pdbx_strand_id
1 'polypeptide(L)'
;MTQERLLRILIDRLLLDSYLLLLDQRLVFCPLLNGRSLPVIMPIPELSNILLHEFVNFKVLQLHNNPVIIDGEDFSEYFYEHLKLPIKYGGEYLSYIVHIKQFLNEIKQCKIYPSFLFGSDCERVGLQLSSQLQAMESTIKLLSSSNTQKKNSSPIPYYMFLQSMLTDVLSDMEIKFLKSPYPRIRSCVSLATYLHHPIIASSPEYFLIGTHQMSSDTSPCFIPLSLMKFQCLESKGSCYCESIDAESQSIQTPCRFLTVHEFIPKPSSVHPACRPLIGLLLGTDSMPHTKLPNYLYSIINNIEKRSYKFRRFMTLVSWFSQFNTNLQTPIGEILKCYSSKERGKLLKMFAESLAGYFPDLYLGQKLSVSLHQEISLSTRNQLNPPIFVYSTQEPNSTTEIVLWQRRLGDLLKGQLTIILGSMDFTQGWSNYLLQLYFKHKLAPFILTPIYCQGGVVMPLLIENSNIELSAYEISLPLRWMHYRLLCGIEHNLSHKQKLIGLNPHILEYHRVGDTLTTYQIQVDPLILNRYEDTTDKMLSSIVGFSFSNFNVERKWIVSLALTLTFWFHAITKNKSNLRDDLRNSPIVLATVAIAVTNYFNVIESDEKTVEHYGILIKFLKDKLSDRLSSSSVDSSIVHHFTSIHTVYIYLRSLTHLIDELVLSDRKSNSLSFLPSWIFFPSGHLFYSLVIDIESLKPDDRFRLTLRYWLPRLYRIPKLNSESAMKLQKLAEIYERVINIASEMICLPVFAPNIVYTKVPTTIPVIDLLKNETPSNAPSSVRTTNTERSLQDKNSEFKKRSHSSINIKSDIPLSKSKQSLPNRHYSEKTLVTSKKQSRKLPYHLRSTGYAARLRARLEETE
;
A
#
# COMPACT_ATOMS: atom_id res chain seq x y z
N MET A 1 -27.38 -60.20 21.40
CA MET A 1 -26.46 -59.04 21.44
C MET A 1 -26.99 -58.07 22.50
N THR A 2 -26.24 -57.86 23.57
CA THR A 2 -26.66 -57.04 24.73
C THR A 2 -26.60 -55.55 24.40
N GLN A 3 -27.57 -54.77 24.92
CA GLN A 3 -27.70 -53.31 24.71
C GLN A 3 -26.41 -52.54 25.03
N GLU A 4 -25.59 -53.04 25.97
CA GLU A 4 -24.27 -52.50 26.30
C GLU A 4 -23.27 -52.51 25.13
N ARG A 5 -23.35 -53.54 24.27
CA ARG A 5 -22.46 -53.69 23.11
C ARG A 5 -22.86 -52.74 21.98
N LEU A 6 -24.15 -52.45 21.85
CA LEU A 6 -24.69 -51.45 20.91
C LEU A 6 -24.35 -50.03 21.36
N LEU A 7 -24.40 -49.75 22.67
CA LEU A 7 -24.03 -48.46 23.24
C LEU A 7 -22.53 -48.17 23.08
N ARG A 8 -21.66 -49.18 23.27
CA ARG A 8 -20.22 -49.05 22.99
C ARG A 8 -19.92 -48.79 21.52
N ILE A 9 -20.60 -49.48 20.59
CA ILE A 9 -20.40 -49.25 19.15
C ILE A 9 -20.87 -47.84 18.73
N LEU A 10 -21.93 -47.31 19.34
CA LEU A 10 -22.42 -45.94 19.12
C LEU A 10 -21.46 -44.89 19.70
N ILE A 11 -20.93 -45.11 20.90
CA ILE A 11 -19.94 -44.22 21.52
C ILE A 11 -18.61 -44.25 20.74
N ASP A 12 -18.18 -45.43 20.30
CA ASP A 12 -16.96 -45.58 19.49
C ASP A 12 -17.13 -44.96 18.10
N ARG A 13 -18.32 -45.04 17.48
CA ARG A 13 -18.63 -44.31 16.23
C ARG A 13 -18.67 -42.80 16.44
N LEU A 14 -19.31 -42.31 17.50
CA LEU A 14 -19.35 -40.88 17.82
C LEU A 14 -17.96 -40.32 18.14
N LEU A 15 -17.11 -41.12 18.82
CA LEU A 15 -15.72 -40.78 19.07
C LEU A 15 -14.89 -40.83 17.79
N LEU A 16 -15.11 -41.80 16.90
CA LEU A 16 -14.41 -41.89 15.61
C LEU A 16 -14.80 -40.76 14.66
N ASP A 17 -16.09 -40.39 14.61
CA ASP A 17 -16.58 -39.25 13.81
C ASP A 17 -16.08 -37.92 14.38
N SER A 18 -16.01 -37.78 15.71
CA SER A 18 -15.39 -36.63 16.37
C SER A 18 -13.88 -36.55 16.12
N TYR A 19 -13.20 -37.70 16.08
CA TYR A 19 -11.76 -37.80 15.82
C TYR A 19 -11.43 -37.55 14.35
N LEU A 20 -12.30 -37.98 13.42
CA LEU A 20 -12.21 -37.68 11.99
C LEU A 20 -12.49 -36.21 11.71
N LEU A 21 -13.47 -35.58 12.37
CA LEU A 21 -13.68 -34.12 12.34
C LEU A 21 -12.46 -33.34 12.88
N LEU A 22 -11.83 -33.83 13.95
CA LEU A 22 -10.60 -33.25 14.51
C LEU A 22 -9.35 -33.50 13.64
N LEU A 23 -9.29 -34.61 12.91
CA LEU A 23 -8.23 -34.92 11.95
C LEU A 23 -8.38 -34.10 10.67
N ASP A 24 -9.60 -33.89 10.17
CA ASP A 24 -9.87 -33.03 9.01
C ASP A 24 -9.58 -31.56 9.35
N GLN A 25 -9.90 -31.13 10.57
CA GLN A 25 -9.48 -29.82 11.12
C GLN A 25 -7.97 -29.69 11.35
N ARG A 26 -7.18 -30.78 11.38
CA ARG A 26 -5.72 -30.73 11.57
C ARG A 26 -4.94 -30.94 10.27
N LEU A 27 -5.48 -31.73 9.34
CA LEU A 27 -4.88 -32.02 8.03
C LEU A 27 -5.06 -30.87 7.02
N VAL A 28 -6.05 -30.00 7.22
CA VAL A 28 -6.20 -28.74 6.45
C VAL A 28 -5.13 -27.69 6.79
N PHE A 29 -4.40 -27.84 7.89
CA PHE A 29 -3.39 -26.89 8.36
C PHE A 29 -1.96 -27.41 8.11
N CYS A 30 -1.57 -27.53 6.83
CA CYS A 30 -0.17 -27.70 6.43
C CYS A 30 0.57 -26.34 6.37
N PRO A 31 1.91 -26.29 6.55
CA PRO A 31 2.63 -25.12 7.07
C PRO A 31 2.88 -24.06 6.00
N LEU A 32 2.01 -23.06 5.89
CA LEU A 32 2.24 -21.87 5.08
C LEU A 32 2.95 -20.73 5.84
N LEU A 33 3.22 -20.90 7.13
CA LEU A 33 3.95 -19.93 7.95
C LEU A 33 5.47 -20.22 7.94
N ASN A 34 6.10 -20.18 6.77
CA ASN A 34 7.54 -20.03 6.68
C ASN A 34 7.89 -18.54 6.56
N GLY A 35 8.54 -18.04 7.61
CA GLY A 35 8.76 -16.63 7.87
C GLY A 35 9.40 -15.87 6.71
N ARG A 36 8.66 -14.88 6.21
CA ARG A 36 9.20 -13.63 5.66
C ARG A 36 8.35 -12.50 6.20
N SER A 37 8.99 -11.61 6.94
CA SER A 37 8.40 -10.37 7.44
C SER A 37 8.00 -9.49 6.26
N LEU A 38 6.70 -9.22 6.15
CA LEU A 38 6.11 -8.21 5.27
C LEU A 38 6.73 -6.84 5.61
N PRO A 39 7.21 -6.06 4.62
CA PRO A 39 7.51 -4.65 4.78
C PRO A 39 6.31 -3.81 4.31
N VAL A 40 5.09 -4.27 4.61
CA VAL A 40 3.98 -3.33 4.80
C VAL A 40 4.19 -2.77 6.20
N ILE A 41 4.02 -1.46 6.40
CA ILE A 41 3.99 -0.89 7.76
C ILE A 41 2.83 -1.57 8.46
N MET A 42 3.11 -2.70 9.14
CA MET A 42 2.15 -3.33 10.01
C MET A 42 1.92 -2.31 11.11
N PRO A 43 0.70 -1.74 11.23
CA PRO A 43 0.43 -0.79 12.28
C PRO A 43 0.59 -1.46 13.64
N ILE A 44 0.59 -2.80 13.75
CA ILE A 44 0.91 -3.52 14.99
C ILE A 44 1.79 -4.75 14.68
N PRO A 45 3.13 -4.60 14.61
CA PRO A 45 3.98 -5.70 14.16
C PRO A 45 3.93 -6.90 15.11
N GLU A 46 3.95 -8.11 14.55
CA GLU A 46 3.81 -9.42 15.22
C GLU A 46 2.41 -9.79 15.73
N LEU A 47 1.41 -8.90 15.73
CA LEU A 47 0.07 -9.22 16.25
C LEU A 47 -0.60 -10.36 15.47
N SER A 48 -0.53 -10.36 14.14
CA SER A 48 -1.06 -11.46 13.31
C SER A 48 -0.38 -12.79 13.66
N ASN A 49 0.95 -12.79 13.86
CA ASN A 49 1.68 -14.01 14.22
C ASN A 49 1.21 -14.54 15.58
N ILE A 50 1.02 -13.66 16.57
CA ILE A 50 0.54 -14.06 17.90
C ILE A 50 -0.83 -14.73 17.79
N LEU A 51 -1.80 -14.08 17.13
CA LEU A 51 -3.19 -14.52 17.13
C LEU A 51 -3.45 -15.69 16.18
N LEU A 52 -2.85 -15.72 15.00
CA LEU A 52 -3.03 -16.80 14.02
C LEU A 52 -2.44 -18.14 14.49
N HIS A 53 -1.51 -18.13 15.45
CA HIS A 53 -0.98 -19.35 16.07
C HIS A 53 -1.92 -19.96 17.14
N GLU A 54 -2.96 -19.24 17.57
CA GLU A 54 -3.92 -19.69 18.57
C GLU A 54 -5.25 -20.12 17.92
N PHE A 55 -5.29 -21.35 17.42
CA PHE A 55 -6.45 -21.92 16.71
C PHE A 55 -7.77 -21.89 17.50
N VAL A 56 -7.71 -21.81 18.83
CA VAL A 56 -8.89 -21.70 19.71
C VAL A 56 -9.68 -20.42 19.51
N ASN A 57 -9.11 -19.42 18.85
CA ASN A 57 -9.76 -18.15 18.54
C ASN A 57 -10.43 -18.16 17.15
N PHE A 58 -10.57 -19.33 16.50
CA PHE A 58 -11.12 -19.42 15.16
C PHE A 58 -12.20 -20.51 15.07
N LYS A 59 -13.22 -20.22 14.26
CA LYS A 59 -14.27 -21.17 13.89
C LYS A 59 -14.26 -21.34 12.37
N VAL A 60 -14.32 -22.59 11.92
CA VAL A 60 -14.48 -22.91 10.50
C VAL A 60 -15.90 -22.56 10.07
N LEU A 61 -16.02 -21.80 8.99
CA LEU A 61 -17.28 -21.41 8.37
C LEU A 61 -17.27 -21.81 6.89
N GLN A 62 -18.40 -22.33 6.40
CA GLN A 62 -18.65 -22.53 4.97
C GLN A 62 -19.44 -21.33 4.46
N LEU A 63 -18.73 -20.39 3.83
CA LEU A 63 -19.33 -19.17 3.34
C LEU A 63 -20.09 -19.45 2.03
N HIS A 64 -21.41 -19.27 2.08
CA HIS A 64 -22.33 -19.44 0.95
C HIS A 64 -23.50 -18.46 1.14
N ASN A 65 -24.00 -17.87 0.05
CA ASN A 65 -25.16 -16.96 0.07
C ASN A 65 -25.04 -15.79 1.06
N ASN A 66 -23.83 -15.26 1.23
CA ASN A 66 -23.54 -14.23 2.23
C ASN A 66 -22.97 -12.97 1.58
N PRO A 67 -23.50 -11.78 1.90
CA PRO A 67 -22.86 -10.53 1.52
C PRO A 67 -21.69 -10.24 2.48
N VAL A 68 -20.60 -9.68 1.96
CA VAL A 68 -19.36 -9.46 2.73
C VAL A 68 -18.76 -8.10 2.44
N ILE A 69 -18.10 -7.50 3.43
CA ILE A 69 -17.27 -6.30 3.23
C ILE A 69 -15.82 -6.74 3.06
N ILE A 70 -15.18 -6.31 1.98
CA ILE A 70 -13.77 -6.57 1.73
C ILE A 70 -12.98 -5.27 1.85
N ASP A 71 -11.94 -5.27 2.67
CA ASP A 71 -10.96 -4.18 2.67
C ASP A 71 -10.17 -4.22 1.35
N GLY A 72 -10.49 -3.31 0.43
CA GLY A 72 -10.00 -3.38 -0.95
C GLY A 72 -8.53 -3.00 -1.10
N GLU A 73 -8.02 -2.13 -0.22
CA GLU A 73 -6.60 -1.76 -0.21
C GLU A 73 -5.77 -2.94 0.27
N ASP A 74 -6.13 -3.49 1.43
CA ASP A 74 -5.44 -4.62 2.04
C ASP A 74 -5.55 -5.90 1.18
N PHE A 75 -6.73 -6.15 0.59
CA PHE A 75 -6.93 -7.25 -0.36
C PHE A 75 -6.02 -7.15 -1.58
N SER A 76 -5.86 -5.95 -2.16
CA SER A 76 -5.10 -5.78 -3.40
C SER A 76 -3.64 -6.18 -3.24
N GLU A 77 -3.01 -5.76 -2.13
CA GLU A 77 -1.62 -6.09 -1.80
C GLU A 77 -1.48 -7.57 -1.43
N TYR A 78 -2.34 -8.05 -0.52
CA TYR A 78 -2.31 -9.44 -0.06
C TYR A 78 -2.47 -10.41 -1.23
N PHE A 79 -3.43 -10.17 -2.12
CA PHE A 79 -3.72 -11.07 -3.24
C PHE A 79 -2.58 -11.11 -4.24
N TYR A 80 -1.96 -9.98 -4.57
CA TYR A 80 -0.80 -9.93 -5.46
C TYR A 80 0.40 -10.71 -4.90
N GLU A 81 0.68 -10.55 -3.61
CA GLU A 81 1.74 -11.29 -2.92
C GLU A 81 1.43 -12.79 -2.81
N HIS A 82 0.18 -13.16 -2.53
CA HIS A 82 -0.28 -14.55 -2.47
C HIS A 82 -0.01 -15.28 -3.80
N LEU A 83 -0.23 -14.61 -4.92
CA LEU A 83 0.07 -15.11 -6.27
C LEU A 83 1.57 -15.18 -6.60
N LYS A 84 2.44 -14.64 -5.73
CA LYS A 84 3.91 -14.59 -5.91
C LYS A 84 4.33 -13.91 -7.21
N LEU A 85 3.57 -12.91 -7.65
CA LEU A 85 3.87 -12.18 -8.89
C LEU A 85 5.12 -11.31 -8.73
N PRO A 86 6.04 -11.28 -9.71
CA PRO A 86 7.30 -10.55 -9.58
C PRO A 86 7.10 -9.03 -9.65
N ILE A 87 7.20 -8.36 -8.51
CA ILE A 87 7.13 -6.89 -8.47
C ILE A 87 8.42 -6.23 -8.98
N LYS A 88 9.56 -6.91 -8.92
CA LYS A 88 10.90 -6.36 -9.23
C LYS A 88 11.08 -5.76 -10.65
N TYR A 89 10.18 -6.07 -11.57
CA TYR A 89 10.15 -5.51 -12.94
C TYR A 89 9.13 -4.37 -13.09
N GLY A 90 8.59 -3.86 -11.99
CA GLY A 90 7.53 -2.86 -12.01
C GLY A 90 6.11 -3.44 -12.06
N GLY A 91 5.93 -4.76 -11.92
CA GLY A 91 4.63 -5.43 -11.72
C GLY A 91 4.10 -6.26 -12.90
N GLU A 92 3.28 -7.28 -12.60
CA GLU A 92 2.60 -8.17 -13.55
C GLU A 92 1.08 -7.96 -13.52
N TYR A 93 0.61 -6.87 -14.12
CA TYR A 93 -0.75 -6.38 -13.96
C TYR A 93 -1.80 -7.21 -14.71
N LEU A 94 -1.50 -7.68 -15.92
CA LEU A 94 -2.42 -8.56 -16.65
C LEU A 94 -2.58 -9.92 -15.96
N SER A 95 -1.48 -10.48 -15.44
CA SER A 95 -1.58 -11.71 -14.64
C SER A 95 -2.42 -11.47 -13.39
N TYR A 96 -2.17 -10.37 -12.67
CA TYR A 96 -2.94 -10.01 -11.47
C TYR A 96 -4.44 -9.88 -11.75
N ILE A 97 -4.86 -9.14 -12.79
CA ILE A 97 -6.29 -8.95 -13.07
C ILE A 97 -6.98 -10.24 -13.53
N VAL A 98 -6.30 -11.12 -14.26
CA VAL A 98 -6.84 -12.43 -14.66
C VAL A 98 -7.15 -13.28 -13.43
N HIS A 99 -6.22 -13.35 -12.47
CA HIS A 99 -6.44 -14.11 -11.24
C HIS A 99 -7.54 -13.49 -10.36
N ILE A 100 -7.66 -12.16 -10.34
CA ILE A 100 -8.80 -11.49 -9.66
C ILE A 100 -10.11 -11.90 -10.31
N LYS A 101 -10.23 -11.80 -11.64
CA LYS A 101 -11.46 -12.19 -12.36
C LYS A 101 -11.83 -13.64 -12.08
N GLN A 102 -10.86 -14.55 -12.10
CA GLN A 102 -11.06 -15.95 -11.74
C GLN A 102 -11.59 -16.10 -10.31
N PHE A 103 -10.93 -15.47 -9.34
CA PHE A 103 -11.38 -15.49 -7.94
C PHE A 103 -12.79 -14.91 -7.76
N LEU A 104 -13.10 -13.78 -8.39
CA LEU A 104 -14.41 -13.14 -8.34
C LEU A 104 -15.50 -14.03 -8.96
N ASN A 105 -15.17 -14.74 -10.05
CA ASN A 105 -16.07 -15.73 -10.65
C ASN A 105 -16.30 -16.93 -9.73
N GLU A 106 -15.27 -17.42 -9.04
CA GLU A 106 -15.39 -18.49 -8.04
C GLU A 106 -16.34 -18.08 -6.91
N ILE A 107 -16.09 -16.94 -6.24
CA ILE A 107 -16.95 -16.52 -5.12
C ILE A 107 -18.40 -16.21 -5.55
N LYS A 108 -18.60 -15.78 -6.82
CA LYS A 108 -19.94 -15.61 -7.40
C LYS A 108 -20.69 -16.94 -7.51
N GLN A 109 -20.01 -18.03 -7.87
CA GLN A 109 -20.62 -19.38 -7.87
C GLN A 109 -20.99 -19.84 -6.46
N CYS A 110 -20.22 -19.39 -5.46
CA CYS A 110 -20.51 -19.58 -4.04
C CYS A 110 -21.65 -18.65 -3.51
N LYS A 111 -22.31 -17.85 -4.37
CA LYS A 111 -23.32 -16.83 -4.02
C LYS A 111 -22.83 -15.84 -2.96
N ILE A 112 -21.54 -15.51 -2.97
CA ILE A 112 -20.97 -14.49 -2.09
C ILE A 112 -21.07 -13.14 -2.80
N TYR A 113 -21.57 -12.12 -2.11
CA TYR A 113 -21.78 -10.78 -2.66
C TYR A 113 -20.80 -9.78 -2.03
N PRO A 114 -19.60 -9.60 -2.60
CA PRO A 114 -18.60 -8.71 -2.03
C PRO A 114 -18.92 -7.23 -2.27
N SER A 115 -18.66 -6.41 -1.26
CA SER A 115 -18.58 -4.95 -1.39
C SER A 115 -17.18 -4.50 -0.95
N PHE A 116 -16.42 -3.94 -1.89
CA PHE A 116 -15.06 -3.49 -1.64
C PHE A 116 -15.04 -2.06 -1.09
N LEU A 117 -14.31 -1.84 -0.01
CA LEU A 117 -14.17 -0.51 0.59
C LEU A 117 -12.70 -0.08 0.59
N PHE A 118 -12.45 1.17 0.21
CA PHE A 118 -11.13 1.78 0.22
C PHE A 118 -11.16 3.00 1.15
N GLY A 119 -10.17 3.16 2.03
CA GLY A 119 -10.09 4.32 2.94
C GLY A 119 -9.40 5.53 2.33
N SER A 120 -9.44 6.67 3.00
CA SER A 120 -8.64 7.85 2.66
C SER A 120 -7.39 7.96 3.52
N ASP A 121 -6.32 8.52 2.94
CA ASP A 121 -5.08 8.89 3.64
C ASP A 121 -5.05 10.37 4.05
N CYS A 122 -6.20 11.05 4.00
CA CYS A 122 -6.34 12.47 4.33
C CYS A 122 -6.47 12.74 5.85
N GLU A 123 -6.28 11.74 6.68
CA GLU A 123 -6.25 11.87 8.13
C GLU A 123 -5.00 11.21 8.69
N ARG A 124 -4.38 11.88 9.65
CA ARG A 124 -3.19 11.40 10.32
C ARG A 124 -3.29 11.71 11.81
N VAL A 125 -3.02 10.69 12.62
CA VAL A 125 -3.13 10.75 14.08
C VAL A 125 -1.80 10.44 14.75
N GLY A 126 -1.57 11.05 15.92
CA GLY A 126 -0.37 10.82 16.72
C GLY A 126 0.94 11.02 15.95
N LEU A 127 1.80 9.99 15.96
CA LEU A 127 3.16 10.03 15.41
C LEU A 127 3.29 9.43 13.99
N GLN A 128 2.17 9.20 13.29
CA GLN A 128 2.16 8.52 11.99
C GLN A 128 3.11 9.15 10.95
N LEU A 129 3.18 10.48 10.84
CA LEU A 129 4.11 11.15 9.90
C LEU A 129 5.56 10.80 10.25
N SER A 130 5.94 10.97 11.52
CA SER A 130 7.30 10.68 11.97
C SER A 130 7.66 9.22 11.73
N SER A 131 6.73 8.30 12.00
CA SER A 131 6.90 6.87 11.75
C SER A 131 7.07 6.56 10.25
N GLN A 132 6.26 7.18 9.38
CA GLN A 132 6.37 7.05 7.92
C GLN A 132 7.73 7.58 7.41
N LEU A 133 8.18 8.74 7.88
CA LEU A 133 9.46 9.32 7.51
C LEU A 133 10.64 8.45 7.96
N GLN A 134 10.61 7.94 9.20
CA GLN A 134 11.64 7.03 9.72
C GLN A 134 11.69 5.71 8.97
N ALA A 135 10.53 5.13 8.65
CA ALA A 135 10.44 3.90 7.87
C ALA A 135 11.01 4.09 6.46
N MET A 136 10.68 5.21 5.81
CA MET A 136 11.20 5.56 4.50
C MET A 136 12.72 5.75 4.53
N GLU A 137 13.24 6.51 5.49
CA GLU A 137 14.68 6.75 5.61
C GLU A 137 15.46 5.47 5.91
N SER A 138 14.94 4.62 6.80
CA SER A 138 15.53 3.31 7.10
C SER A 138 15.57 2.41 5.87
N THR A 139 14.52 2.45 5.05
CA THR A 139 14.43 1.71 3.79
C THR A 139 15.45 2.22 2.77
N ILE A 140 15.59 3.54 2.62
CA ILE A 140 16.59 4.15 1.74
C ILE A 140 18.00 3.73 2.17
N LYS A 141 18.35 3.84 3.46
CA LYS A 141 19.65 3.41 4.01
C LYS A 141 19.93 1.92 3.76
N LEU A 142 18.91 1.07 3.88
CA LEU A 142 19.04 -0.37 3.58
C LEU A 142 19.37 -0.60 2.10
N LEU A 143 18.73 0.13 1.19
CA LEU A 143 19.01 0.04 -0.25
C LEU A 143 20.41 0.51 -0.60
N SER A 144 20.87 1.61 -0.02
CA SER A 144 22.22 2.16 -0.27
C SER A 144 23.33 1.26 0.29
N SER A 145 23.07 0.54 1.39
CA SER A 145 24.04 -0.40 2.01
C SER A 145 24.07 -1.81 1.39
N SER A 146 23.08 -2.15 0.55
CA SER A 146 22.89 -3.47 -0.05
C SER A 146 23.90 -3.84 -1.16
N ASN A 147 24.92 -3.02 -1.42
CA ASN A 147 26.12 -3.44 -2.17
C ASN A 147 26.95 -4.52 -1.45
N THR A 148 26.55 -4.96 -0.24
CA THR A 148 27.20 -6.04 0.53
C THR A 148 26.26 -7.23 0.78
N GLN A 149 26.34 -8.25 -0.08
CA GLN A 149 26.05 -9.71 0.07
C GLN A 149 25.08 -10.32 1.12
N LYS A 150 24.23 -9.60 1.88
CA LYS A 150 23.23 -10.20 2.80
C LYS A 150 21.82 -10.22 2.19
N LYS A 151 21.49 -11.38 1.61
CA LYS A 151 20.26 -11.74 0.86
C LYS A 151 18.93 -11.83 1.65
N ASN A 152 18.80 -11.30 2.87
CA ASN A 152 17.70 -11.71 3.75
C ASN A 152 16.60 -10.66 4.05
N SER A 153 16.43 -9.63 3.21
CA SER A 153 15.15 -8.91 3.01
C SER A 153 15.41 -7.67 2.14
N SER A 154 15.28 -7.79 0.82
CA SER A 154 15.16 -6.59 -0.01
C SER A 154 13.86 -5.89 0.38
N PRO A 155 13.86 -4.58 0.67
CA PRO A 155 12.61 -3.87 0.92
C PRO A 155 11.72 -4.01 -0.32
N ILE A 156 10.47 -4.43 -0.10
CA ILE A 156 9.52 -4.64 -1.20
C ILE A 156 9.04 -3.26 -1.65
N PRO A 157 9.19 -2.92 -2.94
CA PRO A 157 8.68 -1.68 -3.50
C PRO A 157 7.15 -1.60 -3.37
N TYR A 158 6.62 -0.39 -3.25
CA TYR A 158 5.20 -0.17 -2.99
C TYR A 158 4.32 -0.52 -4.19
N TYR A 159 3.14 -1.05 -3.91
CA TYR A 159 2.15 -1.52 -4.88
C TYR A 159 1.23 -0.41 -5.41
N MET A 160 1.81 0.71 -5.84
CA MET A 160 1.09 1.97 -6.15
C MET A 160 -0.11 1.81 -7.09
N PHE A 161 -0.03 0.85 -8.01
CA PHE A 161 -0.99 0.70 -9.09
C PHE A 161 -2.08 -0.34 -8.84
N LEU A 162 -1.97 -1.19 -7.82
CA LEU A 162 -2.88 -2.33 -7.68
C LEU A 162 -4.33 -1.93 -7.39
N GLN A 163 -4.54 -0.87 -6.62
CA GLN A 163 -5.89 -0.38 -6.28
C GLN A 163 -6.65 0.08 -7.51
N SER A 164 -6.02 0.85 -8.42
CA SER A 164 -6.67 1.31 -9.65
C SER A 164 -6.97 0.16 -10.62
N MET A 165 -6.09 -0.84 -10.69
CA MET A 165 -6.37 -2.04 -11.50
C MET A 165 -7.55 -2.83 -10.94
N LEU A 166 -7.61 -3.00 -9.61
CA LEU A 166 -8.71 -3.68 -8.94
C LEU A 166 -10.03 -2.96 -9.20
N THR A 167 -10.10 -1.64 -9.04
CA THR A 167 -11.34 -0.89 -9.27
C THR A 167 -11.80 -0.88 -10.71
N ASP A 168 -10.88 -0.88 -11.68
CA ASP A 168 -11.23 -1.07 -13.09
C ASP A 168 -11.88 -2.47 -13.30
N VAL A 169 -11.34 -3.55 -12.71
CA VAL A 169 -11.95 -4.90 -12.79
C VAL A 169 -13.29 -4.99 -12.07
N LEU A 170 -13.41 -4.40 -10.88
CA LEU A 170 -14.66 -4.39 -10.12
C LEU A 170 -15.76 -3.65 -10.89
N SER A 171 -15.41 -2.54 -11.56
CA SER A 171 -16.32 -1.81 -12.43
C SER A 171 -16.75 -2.65 -13.64
N ASP A 172 -15.81 -3.32 -14.31
CA ASP A 172 -16.09 -4.17 -15.48
C ASP A 172 -16.98 -5.37 -15.13
N MET A 173 -16.88 -5.90 -13.91
CA MET A 173 -17.67 -7.03 -13.40
C MET A 173 -18.93 -6.61 -12.62
N GLU A 174 -19.26 -5.31 -12.60
CA GLU A 174 -20.40 -4.75 -11.87
C GLU A 174 -20.43 -5.10 -10.37
N ILE A 175 -19.25 -5.20 -9.75
CA ILE A 175 -19.10 -5.46 -8.31
C ILE A 175 -19.06 -4.13 -7.56
N LYS A 176 -19.83 -4.05 -6.47
CA LYS A 176 -19.94 -2.84 -5.65
C LYS A 176 -18.60 -2.49 -4.99
N PHE A 177 -18.20 -1.23 -5.11
CA PHE A 177 -17.08 -0.68 -4.37
C PHE A 177 -17.24 0.81 -4.06
N LEU A 178 -16.52 1.29 -3.04
CA LEU A 178 -16.58 2.70 -2.61
C LEU A 178 -15.24 3.17 -2.03
N LYS A 179 -14.74 4.33 -2.47
CA LYS A 179 -13.65 5.07 -1.79
C LYS A 179 -14.25 5.99 -0.73
N SER A 180 -14.04 5.66 0.53
CA SER A 180 -14.48 6.42 1.70
C SER A 180 -13.58 7.63 1.96
N PRO A 181 -14.14 8.81 2.31
CA PRO A 181 -13.35 9.98 2.73
C PRO A 181 -12.76 9.84 4.14
N TYR A 182 -12.99 8.71 4.79
CA TYR A 182 -12.55 8.40 6.14
C TYR A 182 -11.48 7.30 6.13
N PRO A 183 -10.71 7.14 7.23
CA PRO A 183 -9.71 6.08 7.33
C PRO A 183 -10.30 4.70 7.06
N ARG A 184 -9.47 3.84 6.46
CA ARG A 184 -9.82 2.49 6.00
C ARG A 184 -10.51 1.64 7.07
N ILE A 185 -9.84 1.43 8.21
CA ILE A 185 -10.34 0.58 9.31
C ILE A 185 -11.69 1.09 9.82
N ARG A 186 -11.78 2.39 10.16
CA ARG A 186 -13.02 3.01 10.65
C ARG A 186 -14.17 2.84 9.64
N SER A 187 -13.89 3.01 8.36
CA SER A 187 -14.88 2.90 7.30
C SER A 187 -15.41 1.47 7.18
N CYS A 188 -14.51 0.48 7.13
CA CYS A 188 -14.87 -0.95 7.02
C CYS A 188 -15.70 -1.40 8.22
N VAL A 189 -15.24 -1.07 9.44
CA VAL A 189 -15.92 -1.44 10.67
C VAL A 189 -17.29 -0.78 10.80
N SER A 190 -17.39 0.51 10.49
CA SER A 190 -18.65 1.25 10.59
C SER A 190 -19.69 0.72 9.60
N LEU A 191 -19.29 0.49 8.34
CA LEU A 191 -20.17 -0.04 7.31
C LEU A 191 -20.59 -1.50 7.61
N ALA A 192 -19.64 -2.35 7.98
CA ALA A 192 -19.89 -3.75 8.32
C ALA A 192 -20.80 -3.89 9.55
N THR A 193 -20.63 -3.04 10.56
CA THR A 193 -21.51 -2.99 11.75
C THR A 193 -22.91 -2.54 11.37
N TYR A 194 -23.04 -1.51 10.53
CA TYR A 194 -24.36 -1.01 10.10
C TYR A 194 -25.12 -2.03 9.24
N LEU A 195 -24.43 -2.76 8.36
CA LEU A 195 -25.03 -3.74 7.47
C LEU A 195 -25.13 -5.15 8.08
N HIS A 196 -24.48 -5.41 9.22
CA HIS A 196 -24.29 -6.76 9.79
C HIS A 196 -23.60 -7.74 8.83
N HIS A 197 -22.56 -7.27 8.14
CA HIS A 197 -21.78 -8.09 7.19
C HIS A 197 -20.41 -8.44 7.80
N PRO A 198 -19.85 -9.64 7.54
CA PRO A 198 -18.50 -9.96 7.95
C PRO A 198 -17.47 -9.14 7.14
N ILE A 199 -16.34 -8.85 7.76
CA ILE A 199 -15.18 -8.19 7.15
C ILE A 199 -14.17 -9.24 6.73
N ILE A 200 -13.72 -9.17 5.49
CA ILE A 200 -12.60 -9.96 4.97
C ILE A 200 -11.40 -9.02 4.75
N ALA A 201 -10.29 -9.28 5.45
CA ALA A 201 -9.07 -8.47 5.38
C ALA A 201 -7.84 -9.25 5.91
N SER A 202 -6.63 -8.73 5.73
CA SER A 202 -5.37 -9.24 6.29
C SER A 202 -4.80 -8.40 7.45
N SER A 203 -5.27 -7.16 7.64
CA SER A 203 -4.72 -6.26 8.67
C SER A 203 -4.95 -6.82 10.08
N PRO A 204 -3.89 -6.89 10.92
CA PRO A 204 -4.02 -7.34 12.31
C PRO A 204 -4.93 -6.48 13.17
N GLU A 205 -5.22 -5.25 12.74
CA GLU A 205 -6.06 -4.30 13.49
C GLU A 205 -7.51 -4.80 13.64
N TYR A 206 -8.00 -5.57 12.66
CA TYR A 206 -9.34 -6.17 12.71
C TYR A 206 -9.52 -7.17 13.86
N PHE A 207 -8.44 -7.77 14.37
CA PHE A 207 -8.51 -8.61 15.57
C PHE A 207 -8.80 -7.83 16.85
N LEU A 208 -8.50 -6.54 16.87
CA LEU A 208 -8.68 -5.69 18.05
C LEU A 208 -10.07 -5.08 18.14
N ILE A 209 -10.86 -5.20 17.09
CA ILE A 209 -12.17 -4.57 16.99
C ILE A 209 -13.16 -5.43 17.78
N GLY A 210 -13.85 -4.80 18.72
CA GLY A 210 -14.89 -5.42 19.54
C GLY A 210 -15.91 -4.38 19.93
N THR A 211 -17.18 -4.60 19.60
CA THR A 211 -18.22 -3.61 19.86
C THR A 211 -18.70 -3.68 21.31
N HIS A 212 -18.85 -2.52 21.93
CA HIS A 212 -19.17 -2.35 23.35
C HIS A 212 -20.64 -2.59 23.72
N GLN A 213 -21.53 -2.58 22.74
CA GLN A 213 -22.92 -2.17 22.97
C GLN A 213 -23.96 -3.11 22.43
N MET A 214 -23.53 -4.25 21.93
CA MET A 214 -24.41 -5.14 21.23
C MET A 214 -24.39 -6.50 21.90
N SER A 215 -25.56 -7.12 22.03
CA SER A 215 -25.65 -8.56 22.19
C SER A 215 -24.66 -9.22 21.22
N SER A 216 -24.09 -10.37 21.61
CA SER A 216 -23.08 -11.12 20.84
C SER A 216 -23.37 -11.27 19.34
N ASP A 217 -24.63 -11.09 18.93
CA ASP A 217 -25.17 -11.42 17.63
C ASP A 217 -25.06 -10.29 16.58
N THR A 218 -24.59 -9.07 16.90
CA THR A 218 -24.56 -7.95 15.92
C THR A 218 -23.20 -7.28 15.68
N SER A 219 -22.10 -7.77 16.27
CA SER A 219 -20.75 -7.34 15.88
C SER A 219 -20.35 -7.94 14.54
N PRO A 220 -19.72 -7.18 13.61
CA PRO A 220 -19.25 -7.76 12.36
C PRO A 220 -18.16 -8.80 12.65
N CYS A 221 -18.36 -10.00 12.12
CA CYS A 221 -17.35 -11.07 12.13
C CYS A 221 -16.11 -10.63 11.34
N PHE A 222 -14.91 -11.03 11.78
CA PHE A 222 -13.68 -10.83 11.03
C PHE A 222 -13.17 -12.16 10.45
N ILE A 223 -12.85 -12.17 9.16
CA ILE A 223 -12.31 -13.31 8.43
C ILE A 223 -10.93 -12.92 7.87
N PRO A 224 -9.82 -13.47 8.41
CA PRO A 224 -8.49 -13.21 7.88
C PRO A 224 -8.31 -13.80 6.48
N LEU A 225 -7.83 -12.99 5.52
CA LEU A 225 -7.48 -13.45 4.17
C LEU A 225 -6.47 -14.62 4.19
N SER A 226 -5.56 -14.63 5.16
CA SER A 226 -4.58 -15.69 5.35
C SER A 226 -5.15 -17.05 5.71
N LEU A 227 -6.40 -17.10 6.18
CA LEU A 227 -7.10 -18.32 6.57
C LEU A 227 -8.27 -18.66 5.63
N MET A 228 -8.37 -17.96 4.50
CA MET A 228 -9.35 -18.20 3.46
C MET A 228 -8.75 -19.08 2.37
N LYS A 229 -9.47 -20.12 1.94
CA LYS A 229 -9.10 -20.88 0.75
C LYS A 229 -9.68 -20.17 -0.48
N PHE A 230 -8.84 -19.77 -1.43
CA PHE A 230 -9.27 -19.07 -2.65
C PHE A 230 -9.92 -19.97 -3.73
N GLN A 231 -10.27 -21.22 -3.38
CA GLN A 231 -10.90 -22.18 -4.27
C GLN A 231 -12.26 -22.58 -3.70
N CYS A 232 -13.33 -22.45 -4.48
CA CYS A 232 -14.65 -22.91 -4.08
C CYS A 232 -14.68 -24.45 -4.04
N LEU A 233 -15.34 -25.01 -3.03
CA LEU A 233 -15.54 -26.44 -2.86
C LEU A 233 -17.01 -26.78 -3.11
N GLU A 234 -17.27 -27.96 -3.67
CA GLU A 234 -18.61 -28.49 -3.85
C GLU A 234 -19.04 -29.31 -2.63
N SER A 235 -20.24 -29.05 -2.13
CA SER A 235 -20.86 -29.92 -1.13
C SER A 235 -21.24 -31.25 -1.78
N LYS A 236 -20.73 -32.36 -1.22
CA LYS A 236 -21.10 -33.72 -1.61
C LYS A 236 -22.45 -34.17 -1.02
N GLY A 237 -23.07 -33.36 -0.16
CA GLY A 237 -24.36 -33.64 0.46
C GLY A 237 -25.49 -32.78 -0.13
N SER A 238 -26.74 -33.17 0.10
CA SER A 238 -27.93 -32.36 -0.23
C SER A 238 -27.87 -31.02 0.52
N CYS A 239 -27.55 -29.94 -0.18
CA CYS A 239 -27.61 -28.60 0.39
C CYS A 239 -29.08 -28.16 0.43
N TYR A 240 -29.61 -27.91 1.64
CA TYR A 240 -30.89 -27.23 1.84
C TYR A 240 -30.70 -25.73 1.60
N CYS A 241 -30.27 -25.35 0.40
CA CYS A 241 -30.37 -23.96 -0.01
C CYS A 241 -31.85 -23.70 -0.31
N GLU A 242 -32.51 -22.88 0.52
CA GLU A 242 -33.90 -22.47 0.35
C GLU A 242 -34.10 -21.86 -1.05
N SER A 243 -34.64 -22.65 -1.98
CA SER A 243 -35.23 -22.11 -3.20
C SER A 243 -36.62 -21.62 -2.83
N ILE A 244 -36.77 -20.31 -2.68
CA ILE A 244 -38.08 -19.69 -2.36
C ILE A 244 -39.07 -19.80 -3.53
N ASP A 245 -38.63 -20.17 -4.74
CA ASP A 245 -39.54 -20.25 -5.89
C ASP A 245 -39.50 -21.61 -6.60
N ALA A 246 -40.73 -22.10 -6.82
CA ALA A 246 -41.19 -23.10 -7.76
C ALA A 246 -41.17 -24.58 -7.33
N GLU A 247 -42.39 -25.09 -7.13
CA GLU A 247 -42.84 -26.44 -7.47
C GLU A 247 -42.41 -26.81 -8.91
N SER A 248 -41.16 -27.20 -9.12
CA SER A 248 -40.75 -27.90 -10.33
C SER A 248 -39.40 -28.59 -10.11
N GLN A 249 -39.45 -29.93 -10.19
CA GLN A 249 -38.37 -30.87 -10.51
C GLN A 249 -36.96 -30.52 -10.02
N SER A 250 -36.54 -31.23 -8.98
CA SER A 250 -35.22 -31.22 -8.35
C SER A 250 -34.06 -31.46 -9.33
N ILE A 251 -33.58 -30.41 -9.99
CA ILE A 251 -32.23 -30.37 -10.52
C ILE A 251 -31.33 -30.02 -9.32
N GLN A 252 -30.70 -31.05 -8.74
CA GLN A 252 -29.67 -30.90 -7.71
C GLN A 252 -28.49 -30.11 -8.30
N THR A 253 -28.49 -28.79 -8.14
CA THR A 253 -27.30 -27.99 -8.43
C THR A 253 -26.30 -28.17 -7.27
N PRO A 254 -25.02 -28.51 -7.56
CA PRO A 254 -24.02 -28.65 -6.52
C PRO A 254 -23.81 -27.31 -5.82
N CYS A 255 -24.10 -27.28 -4.53
CA CYS A 255 -23.96 -26.11 -3.69
C CYS A 255 -22.47 -25.86 -3.42
N ARG A 256 -21.94 -24.77 -3.98
CA ARG A 256 -20.54 -24.35 -3.82
C ARG A 256 -20.40 -23.41 -2.63
N PHE A 257 -19.35 -23.61 -1.84
CA PHE A 257 -19.03 -22.79 -0.68
C PHE A 257 -17.53 -22.50 -0.60
N LEU A 258 -17.20 -21.43 0.10
CA LEU A 258 -15.82 -21.09 0.42
C LEU A 258 -15.51 -21.47 1.87
N THR A 259 -14.43 -22.21 2.09
CA THR A 259 -14.00 -22.51 3.46
C THR A 259 -13.20 -21.34 4.01
N VAL A 260 -13.69 -20.76 5.10
CA VAL A 260 -13.07 -19.62 5.78
C VAL A 260 -12.96 -19.88 7.27
N HIS A 261 -12.10 -19.13 7.94
CA HIS A 261 -11.96 -19.16 9.39
C HIS A 261 -12.35 -17.80 9.97
N GLU A 262 -13.51 -17.77 10.61
CA GLU A 262 -13.99 -16.61 11.35
C GLU A 262 -13.19 -16.49 12.66
N PHE A 263 -12.71 -15.29 12.93
CA PHE A 263 -12.11 -14.95 14.21
C PHE A 263 -13.20 -14.80 15.26
N ILE A 264 -13.23 -15.75 16.18
CA ILE A 264 -14.04 -15.69 17.39
C ILE A 264 -13.07 -15.49 18.53
N PRO A 265 -12.89 -14.25 19.03
CA PRO A 265 -12.11 -14.07 20.22
C PRO A 265 -12.80 -14.91 21.30
N LYS A 266 -12.14 -15.99 21.76
CA LYS A 266 -12.53 -16.70 22.98
C LYS A 266 -12.82 -15.62 24.03
N PRO A 267 -13.75 -15.77 24.99
CA PRO A 267 -13.97 -14.75 26.02
C PRO A 267 -12.63 -14.40 26.66
N SER A 268 -12.02 -13.34 26.14
CA SER A 268 -10.81 -12.76 26.66
C SER A 268 -11.32 -12.17 27.96
N SER A 269 -10.70 -12.53 29.07
CA SER A 269 -10.97 -11.87 30.34
C SER A 269 -10.78 -10.34 30.24
N VAL A 270 -10.16 -9.87 29.15
CA VAL A 270 -10.14 -8.48 28.67
C VAL A 270 -11.48 -8.06 28.03
N HIS A 271 -12.06 -6.99 28.57
CA HIS A 271 -13.24 -6.34 28.02
C HIS A 271 -13.01 -5.85 26.56
N PRO A 272 -13.97 -6.00 25.62
CA PRO A 272 -13.80 -5.62 24.21
C PRO A 272 -13.24 -4.21 23.98
N ALA A 273 -13.75 -3.23 24.75
CA ALA A 273 -13.23 -1.88 24.95
C ALA A 273 -11.70 -1.71 24.93
N CYS A 274 -11.02 -2.64 25.60
CA CYS A 274 -9.61 -2.52 25.92
C CYS A 274 -8.74 -3.09 24.81
N ARG A 275 -9.31 -3.88 23.90
CA ARG A 275 -8.50 -4.56 22.87
C ARG A 275 -7.78 -3.55 21.97
N PRO A 276 -8.41 -2.46 21.49
CA PRO A 276 -7.71 -1.40 20.78
C PRO A 276 -6.60 -0.74 21.63
N LEU A 277 -6.83 -0.53 22.93
CA LEU A 277 -5.81 0.00 23.86
C LEU A 277 -4.59 -0.93 23.95
N ILE A 278 -4.79 -2.25 24.01
CA ILE A 278 -3.70 -3.24 23.99
C ILE A 278 -2.89 -3.09 22.69
N GLY A 279 -3.55 -2.91 21.55
CA GLY A 279 -2.89 -2.63 20.27
C GLY A 279 -2.00 -1.39 20.30
N LEU A 280 -2.57 -0.26 20.74
CA LEU A 280 -1.85 1.00 20.90
C LEU A 280 -0.63 0.87 21.84
N LEU A 281 -0.79 0.10 22.91
CA LEU A 281 0.28 -0.13 23.88
C LEU A 281 1.32 -1.15 23.42
N LEU A 282 0.99 -2.04 22.49
CA LEU A 282 1.94 -2.95 21.86
C LEU A 282 2.90 -2.19 20.93
N GLY A 283 2.45 -1.05 20.40
CA GLY A 283 3.24 -0.10 19.63
C GLY A 283 2.73 0.00 18.21
N THR A 284 2.12 1.13 17.87
CA THR A 284 1.60 1.44 16.53
C THR A 284 2.35 2.51 15.80
N ASP A 285 2.08 2.73 14.52
CA ASP A 285 2.64 3.87 13.78
C ASP A 285 2.22 5.22 14.39
N SER A 286 1.03 5.30 14.98
CA SER A 286 0.54 6.47 15.74
C SER A 286 1.14 6.56 17.14
N MET A 287 1.48 5.42 17.77
CA MET A 287 2.00 5.33 19.15
C MET A 287 3.11 4.26 19.29
N PRO A 288 4.30 4.43 18.68
CA PRO A 288 5.28 3.35 18.52
C PRO A 288 5.98 2.95 19.83
N HIS A 289 6.15 3.90 20.74
CA HIS A 289 6.83 3.70 22.02
C HIS A 289 5.97 4.24 23.15
N THR A 290 5.28 3.33 23.85
CA THR A 290 4.48 3.67 25.04
C THR A 290 5.15 3.13 26.30
N LYS A 291 5.34 3.98 27.31
CA LYS A 291 5.81 3.57 28.64
C LYS A 291 4.70 2.79 29.34
N LEU A 292 5.08 1.69 29.96
CA LEU A 292 4.25 0.95 30.89
C LEU A 292 4.74 1.19 32.32
N PRO A 293 3.89 0.99 33.34
CA PRO A 293 4.31 0.98 34.73
C PRO A 293 5.49 0.03 34.99
N ASN A 294 6.44 0.47 35.82
CA ASN A 294 7.72 -0.23 36.02
C ASN A 294 7.58 -1.70 36.43
N TYR A 295 6.56 -2.01 37.23
CA TYR A 295 6.28 -3.37 37.71
C TYR A 295 5.86 -4.33 36.58
N LEU A 296 5.42 -3.85 35.42
CA LEU A 296 5.08 -4.72 34.29
C LEU A 296 6.33 -5.21 33.55
N TYR A 297 7.43 -4.45 33.56
CA TYR A 297 8.65 -4.88 32.87
C TYR A 297 9.31 -6.11 33.49
N SER A 298 9.22 -6.28 34.82
CA SER A 298 9.69 -7.51 35.47
C SER A 298 8.90 -8.72 34.98
N ILE A 299 7.57 -8.60 34.87
CA ILE A 299 6.69 -9.65 34.32
C ILE A 299 7.05 -9.96 32.86
N ILE A 300 7.22 -8.93 32.02
CA ILE A 300 7.61 -9.08 30.60
C ILE A 300 8.95 -9.81 30.46
N ASN A 301 9.91 -9.54 31.36
CA ASN A 301 11.24 -10.15 31.31
C ASN A 301 11.27 -11.58 31.86
N ASN A 302 10.33 -11.95 32.73
CA ASN A 302 10.23 -13.29 33.32
C ASN A 302 9.63 -14.35 32.37
N ILE A 303 8.97 -13.94 31.28
CA ILE A 303 8.42 -14.88 30.29
C ILE A 303 9.56 -15.35 29.38
N GLU A 304 10.05 -16.58 29.55
CA GLU A 304 11.18 -17.06 28.75
C GLU A 304 10.81 -17.48 27.30
N LYS A 305 11.81 -17.49 26.41
CA LYS A 305 11.78 -18.14 25.06
C LYS A 305 10.72 -17.63 24.05
N ARG A 306 10.34 -16.35 24.09
CA ARG A 306 9.45 -15.70 23.10
C ARG A 306 9.97 -14.31 22.72
N SER A 307 9.45 -13.69 21.65
CA SER A 307 9.82 -12.32 21.25
C SER A 307 9.37 -11.30 22.31
N TYR A 308 10.02 -10.13 22.39
CA TYR A 308 9.63 -9.07 23.32
C TYR A 308 8.17 -8.64 23.13
N LYS A 309 7.70 -8.53 21.88
CA LYS A 309 6.33 -8.14 21.57
C LYS A 309 5.32 -9.20 22.00
N PHE A 310 5.61 -10.49 21.81
CA PHE A 310 4.78 -11.57 22.33
C PHE A 310 4.64 -11.47 23.86
N ARG A 311 5.77 -11.30 24.58
CA ARG A 311 5.75 -11.17 26.05
C ARG A 311 4.97 -9.95 26.51
N ARG A 312 5.19 -8.81 25.85
CA ARG A 312 4.47 -7.56 26.12
C ARG A 312 2.96 -7.72 25.89
N PHE A 313 2.55 -8.35 24.79
CA PHE A 313 1.14 -8.63 24.51
C PHE A 313 0.49 -9.48 25.60
N MET A 314 1.11 -10.60 25.97
CA MET A 314 0.57 -11.48 27.03
C MET A 314 0.47 -10.78 28.38
N THR A 315 1.47 -9.99 28.76
CA THR A 315 1.43 -9.18 29.98
C THR A 315 0.31 -8.15 29.93
N LEU A 316 0.12 -7.46 28.79
CA LEU A 316 -0.97 -6.49 28.63
C LEU A 316 -2.35 -7.17 28.72
N VAL A 317 -2.55 -8.30 28.04
CA VAL A 317 -3.80 -9.07 28.13
C VAL A 317 -4.10 -9.47 29.58
N SER A 318 -3.10 -10.04 30.29
CA SER A 318 -3.26 -10.41 31.69
C SER A 318 -3.52 -9.20 32.59
N TRP A 319 -2.86 -8.07 32.34
CA TRP A 319 -3.04 -6.86 33.14
C TRP A 319 -4.41 -6.22 32.91
N PHE A 320 -4.83 -6.03 31.66
CA PHE A 320 -6.14 -5.46 31.33
C PHE A 320 -7.30 -6.34 31.82
N SER A 321 -7.10 -7.66 31.89
CA SER A 321 -8.13 -8.57 32.41
C SER A 321 -8.50 -8.36 33.88
N GLN A 322 -7.68 -7.65 34.65
CA GLN A 322 -7.93 -7.38 36.07
C GLN A 322 -8.94 -6.24 36.27
N PHE A 323 -9.18 -5.42 35.25
CA PHE A 323 -9.94 -4.18 35.38
C PHE A 323 -11.40 -4.28 34.92
N ASN A 324 -11.82 -5.37 34.27
CA ASN A 324 -13.16 -5.55 33.70
C ASN A 324 -13.65 -4.28 32.96
N THR A 325 -14.68 -3.61 33.48
CA THR A 325 -15.25 -2.37 32.92
C THR A 325 -14.61 -1.08 33.45
N ASN A 326 -13.70 -1.14 34.42
CA ASN A 326 -13.01 0.02 35.00
C ASN A 326 -11.80 0.45 34.16
N LEU A 327 -12.09 1.15 33.06
CA LEU A 327 -11.10 1.55 32.05
C LEU A 327 -10.26 2.77 32.46
N GLN A 328 -10.71 3.52 33.47
CA GLN A 328 -10.03 4.75 33.91
C GLN A 328 -8.75 4.45 34.70
N THR A 329 -8.75 3.38 35.50
CA THR A 329 -7.59 2.98 36.31
C THR A 329 -6.35 2.65 35.46
N PRO A 330 -6.39 1.75 34.47
CA PRO A 330 -5.19 1.42 33.68
C PRO A 330 -4.65 2.62 32.91
N ILE A 331 -5.53 3.50 32.40
CA ILE A 331 -5.13 4.75 31.74
C ILE A 331 -4.44 5.69 32.72
N GLY A 332 -4.99 5.85 33.92
CA GLY A 332 -4.37 6.63 35.00
C GLY A 332 -2.95 6.13 35.34
N GLU A 333 -2.76 4.82 35.44
CA GLU A 333 -1.45 4.21 35.68
C GLU A 333 -0.45 4.48 34.54
N ILE A 334 -0.90 4.43 33.28
CA ILE A 334 -0.07 4.78 32.12
C ILE A 334 0.32 6.26 32.18
N LEU A 335 -0.62 7.17 32.46
CA LEU A 335 -0.36 8.61 32.52
C LEU A 335 0.63 8.99 33.63
N LYS A 336 0.68 8.23 34.74
CA LYS A 336 1.68 8.40 35.81
C LYS A 336 3.11 8.16 35.33
N CYS A 337 3.31 7.41 34.24
CA CYS A 337 4.63 7.14 33.66
C CYS A 337 5.21 8.33 32.88
N TYR A 338 4.44 9.40 32.69
CA TYR A 338 4.80 10.57 31.90
C TYR A 338 4.76 11.85 32.75
N SER A 339 5.57 12.84 32.35
CA SER A 339 5.61 14.15 32.99
C SER A 339 4.28 14.90 32.80
N SER A 340 3.99 15.88 33.66
CA SER A 340 2.76 16.68 33.57
C SER A 340 2.57 17.35 32.21
N LYS A 341 3.66 17.76 31.54
CA LYS A 341 3.66 18.38 30.21
C LYS A 341 3.32 17.39 29.09
N GLU A 342 3.68 16.11 29.24
CA GLU A 342 3.46 15.09 28.21
C GLU A 342 2.06 14.46 28.30
N ARG A 343 1.42 14.48 29.47
CA ARG A 343 0.12 13.84 29.71
C ARG A 343 -0.97 14.33 28.77
N GLY A 344 -1.06 15.64 28.53
CA GLY A 344 -2.04 16.21 27.61
C GLY A 344 -1.87 15.71 26.18
N LYS A 345 -0.63 15.70 25.69
CA LYS A 345 -0.28 15.18 24.36
C LYS A 345 -0.60 13.69 24.24
N LEU A 346 -0.26 12.90 25.26
CA LEU A 346 -0.53 11.47 25.28
C LEU A 346 -2.04 11.16 25.30
N LEU A 347 -2.82 11.90 26.08
CA LEU A 347 -4.29 11.78 26.10
C LEU A 347 -4.91 12.10 24.74
N LYS A 348 -4.47 13.18 24.09
CA LYS A 348 -4.87 13.52 22.72
C LYS A 348 -4.57 12.36 21.76
N MET A 349 -3.33 11.86 21.78
CA MET A 349 -2.91 10.74 20.92
C MET A 349 -3.73 9.47 21.14
N PHE A 350 -4.01 9.11 22.41
CA PHE A 350 -4.88 7.97 22.73
C PHE A 350 -6.28 8.16 22.18
N ALA A 351 -6.90 9.31 22.46
CA ALA A 351 -8.28 9.57 22.07
C ALA A 351 -8.45 9.59 20.53
N GLU A 352 -7.53 10.24 19.82
CA GLU A 352 -7.51 10.29 18.35
C GLU A 352 -7.24 8.90 17.73
N SER A 353 -6.25 8.16 18.24
CA SER A 353 -5.91 6.84 17.69
C SER A 353 -6.99 5.79 17.97
N LEU A 354 -7.62 5.84 19.15
CA LEU A 354 -8.70 4.91 19.51
C LEU A 354 -9.96 5.12 18.70
N ALA A 355 -10.28 6.37 18.34
CA ALA A 355 -11.48 6.68 17.58
C ALA A 355 -11.56 5.91 16.25
N GLY A 356 -10.42 5.52 15.66
CA GLY A 356 -10.36 4.73 14.43
C GLY A 356 -10.86 3.28 14.56
N TYR A 357 -10.92 2.72 15.78
CA TYR A 357 -11.28 1.32 16.03
C TYR A 357 -12.75 1.13 16.45
N PHE A 358 -13.46 2.21 16.78
CA PHE A 358 -14.86 2.13 17.20
C PHE A 358 -15.80 2.38 16.02
N PRO A 359 -16.85 1.55 15.85
CA PRO A 359 -17.84 1.75 14.80
C PRO A 359 -18.61 3.04 15.01
N ASP A 360 -18.86 3.75 13.92
CA ASP A 360 -19.73 4.93 13.86
C ASP A 360 -20.96 4.57 13.00
N LEU A 361 -22.11 4.37 13.65
CA LEU A 361 -23.34 3.96 12.97
C LEU A 361 -23.84 5.00 11.96
N TYR A 362 -23.64 6.29 12.23
CA TYR A 362 -24.00 7.36 11.29
C TYR A 362 -23.11 7.32 10.05
N LEU A 363 -21.80 7.12 10.25
CA LEU A 363 -20.87 6.89 9.17
C LEU A 363 -21.26 5.64 8.35
N GLY A 364 -21.57 4.53 9.02
CA GLY A 364 -22.00 3.29 8.38
C GLY A 364 -23.23 3.48 7.50
N GLN A 365 -24.24 4.19 8.02
CA GLN A 365 -25.44 4.56 7.25
C GLN A 365 -25.07 5.41 6.03
N LYS A 366 -24.25 6.46 6.20
CA LYS A 366 -23.84 7.34 5.10
C LYS A 366 -23.08 6.58 4.01
N LEU A 367 -22.14 5.72 4.39
CA LEU A 367 -21.38 4.88 3.45
C LEU A 367 -22.29 3.88 2.74
N SER A 368 -23.28 3.30 3.43
CA SER A 368 -24.24 2.37 2.81
C SER A 368 -25.06 3.06 1.71
N VAL A 369 -25.49 4.30 1.93
CA VAL A 369 -26.23 5.09 0.93
C VAL A 369 -25.33 5.38 -0.27
N SER A 370 -24.08 5.80 -0.05
CA SER A 370 -23.13 6.05 -1.13
C SER A 370 -22.79 4.80 -1.95
N LEU A 371 -22.73 3.62 -1.30
CA LEU A 371 -22.47 2.35 -1.97
C LEU A 371 -23.63 1.90 -2.90
N HIS A 372 -24.86 2.35 -2.62
CA HIS A 372 -26.08 1.94 -3.33
C HIS A 372 -26.65 3.03 -4.27
N GLN A 373 -25.94 4.13 -4.49
CA GLN A 373 -26.43 5.23 -5.33
C GLN A 373 -26.47 4.90 -6.83
N GLU A 374 -27.53 4.18 -7.21
CA GLU A 374 -28.38 4.44 -8.39
C GLU A 374 -29.66 5.23 -8.00
N ILE A 375 -29.88 5.50 -6.71
CA ILE A 375 -31.08 6.20 -6.22
C ILE A 375 -30.86 7.71 -6.21
N SER A 376 -31.72 8.43 -6.95
CA SER A 376 -31.87 9.88 -6.93
C SER A 376 -31.97 10.41 -5.51
N LEU A 377 -30.99 11.23 -5.11
CA LEU A 377 -30.90 11.93 -3.82
C LEU A 377 -31.99 13.02 -3.69
N SER A 378 -33.25 12.63 -3.55
CA SER A 378 -34.34 13.55 -3.16
C SER A 378 -34.56 13.63 -1.64
N THR A 379 -33.83 12.84 -0.84
CA THR A 379 -34.01 12.82 0.63
C THR A 379 -32.70 13.18 1.35
N ARG A 380 -32.14 14.36 1.07
CA ARG A 380 -31.27 15.03 2.05
C ARG A 380 -32.17 15.67 3.09
N ASN A 381 -32.61 14.89 4.08
CA ASN A 381 -32.93 15.51 5.36
C ASN A 381 -31.64 16.20 5.83
N GLN A 382 -31.73 17.51 6.08
CA GLN A 382 -30.68 18.31 6.70
C GLN A 382 -30.43 17.77 8.11
N LEU A 383 -29.66 16.70 8.21
CA LEU A 383 -29.00 16.35 9.46
C LEU A 383 -27.84 17.32 9.58
N ASN A 384 -28.03 18.33 10.44
CA ASN A 384 -27.00 19.31 10.75
C ASN A 384 -25.68 18.58 11.03
N PRO A 385 -24.62 18.79 10.22
CA PRO A 385 -23.34 18.21 10.54
C PRO A 385 -22.87 18.79 11.88
N PRO A 386 -22.34 17.98 12.80
CA PRO A 386 -21.81 18.50 14.04
C PRO A 386 -20.68 19.50 13.74
N ILE A 387 -20.68 20.62 14.47
CA ILE A 387 -19.69 21.68 14.35
C ILE A 387 -18.32 21.14 14.77
N PHE A 388 -17.35 21.22 13.84
CA PHE A 388 -15.99 20.73 14.01
C PHE A 388 -15.14 21.73 14.78
N VAL A 389 -14.38 21.25 15.78
CA VAL A 389 -13.37 22.06 16.48
C VAL A 389 -12.03 21.36 16.34
N TYR A 390 -11.27 21.75 15.31
CA TYR A 390 -9.85 21.42 15.22
C TYR A 390 -9.10 22.34 16.18
N SER A 391 -8.55 21.81 17.28
CA SER A 391 -7.58 22.56 18.08
C SER A 391 -6.18 22.21 17.59
N THR A 392 -5.57 23.16 16.86
CA THR A 392 -4.13 23.17 16.53
C THR A 392 -3.26 23.43 17.76
N GLN A 393 -3.85 23.86 18.88
CA GLN A 393 -3.11 24.19 20.09
C GLN A 393 -2.64 22.91 20.77
N GLU A 394 -1.37 22.89 21.16
CA GLU A 394 -0.88 21.87 22.07
C GLU A 394 -1.72 21.94 23.36
N PRO A 395 -2.17 20.79 23.92
CA PRO A 395 -2.97 20.73 25.13
C PRO A 395 -2.12 21.13 26.34
N ASN A 396 -1.80 22.42 26.43
CA ASN A 396 -0.93 23.02 27.43
C ASN A 396 -1.76 23.68 28.54
N SER A 397 -3.10 23.78 28.34
CA SER A 397 -4.03 24.27 29.34
C SER A 397 -4.67 23.13 30.14
N THR A 398 -4.92 23.35 31.44
CA THR A 398 -5.65 22.42 32.32
C THR A 398 -7.02 22.04 31.74
N THR A 399 -7.68 22.99 31.07
CA THR A 399 -8.99 22.81 30.43
C THR A 399 -8.96 21.81 29.28
N GLU A 400 -7.92 21.82 28.44
CA GLU A 400 -7.77 20.86 27.33
C GLU A 400 -7.50 19.44 27.83
N ILE A 401 -6.70 19.28 28.89
CA ILE A 401 -6.43 17.97 29.49
C ILE A 401 -7.74 17.32 29.99
N VAL A 402 -8.57 18.08 30.70
CA VAL A 402 -9.88 17.62 31.18
C VAL A 402 -10.80 17.23 30.02
N LEU A 403 -10.79 18.03 28.94
CA LEU A 403 -11.56 17.74 27.73
C LEU A 403 -11.12 16.42 27.07
N TRP A 404 -9.81 16.19 26.91
CA TRP A 404 -9.30 14.95 26.32
C TRP A 404 -9.54 13.73 27.21
N GLN A 405 -9.44 13.87 28.54
CA GLN A 405 -9.81 12.81 29.49
C GLN A 405 -11.28 12.43 29.39
N ARG A 406 -12.17 13.43 29.32
CA ARG A 406 -13.61 13.20 29.14
C ARG A 406 -13.89 12.46 27.84
N ARG A 407 -13.35 12.95 26.71
CA ARG A 407 -13.54 12.33 25.40
C ARG A 407 -13.03 10.88 25.35
N LEU A 408 -11.85 10.62 25.91
CA LEU A 408 -11.32 9.26 26.03
C LEU A 408 -12.24 8.38 26.88
N GLY A 409 -12.73 8.89 28.00
CA GLY A 409 -13.67 8.19 28.86
C GLY A 409 -15.01 7.88 28.19
N ASP A 410 -15.51 8.78 27.35
CA ASP A 410 -16.77 8.59 26.62
C ASP A 410 -16.61 7.55 25.49
N LEU A 411 -15.51 7.60 24.72
CA LEU A 411 -15.14 6.56 23.73
C LEU A 411 -15.11 5.17 24.36
N LEU A 412 -14.47 5.05 25.53
CA LEU A 412 -14.35 3.81 26.29
C LEU A 412 -15.65 3.34 26.94
N LYS A 413 -16.68 4.19 27.02
CA LYS A 413 -18.03 3.78 27.43
C LYS A 413 -18.89 3.40 26.22
N GLY A 414 -18.34 3.49 25.01
CA GLY A 414 -19.09 3.37 23.76
C GLY A 414 -20.12 4.49 23.57
N GLN A 415 -20.08 5.56 24.38
CA GLN A 415 -20.99 6.68 24.16
C GLN A 415 -20.68 7.25 22.77
N LEU A 416 -21.73 7.51 21.99
CA LEU A 416 -21.67 8.21 20.70
C LEU A 416 -21.21 9.65 20.96
N THR A 417 -19.97 9.82 21.42
CA THR A 417 -19.37 11.13 21.48
C THR A 417 -19.23 11.63 20.07
N ILE A 418 -19.81 12.81 19.87
CA ILE A 418 -19.43 13.80 18.87
C ILE A 418 -17.98 13.53 18.45
N ILE A 419 -17.90 13.04 17.23
CA ILE A 419 -16.77 12.57 16.46
C ILE A 419 -15.47 13.27 16.91
N LEU A 420 -14.63 12.53 17.64
CA LEU A 420 -13.21 12.78 17.59
C LEU A 420 -12.72 12.32 16.22
N GLY A 421 -12.23 13.25 15.40
CA GLY A 421 -11.44 12.91 14.23
C GLY A 421 -12.22 12.71 12.94
N SER A 422 -11.57 13.09 11.84
CA SER A 422 -12.03 13.16 10.45
C SER A 422 -13.10 14.21 10.14
N MET A 423 -12.65 15.33 9.59
CA MET A 423 -13.52 16.16 8.76
C MET A 423 -13.75 15.38 7.45
N ASP A 424 -15.00 15.22 7.02
CA ASP A 424 -15.27 14.78 5.65
C ASP A 424 -14.77 15.87 4.70
N PHE A 425 -13.56 15.70 4.17
CA PHE A 425 -12.96 16.70 3.29
C PHE A 425 -13.78 16.89 2.01
N THR A 426 -14.62 15.91 1.64
CA THR A 426 -15.51 15.99 0.47
C THR A 426 -16.78 16.79 0.73
N GLN A 427 -17.01 17.28 1.95
CA GLN A 427 -18.20 18.05 2.30
C GLN A 427 -18.40 19.26 1.40
N GLY A 428 -19.55 19.38 0.73
CA GLY A 428 -19.85 20.51 -0.16
C GLY A 428 -19.29 20.38 -1.58
N TRP A 429 -18.59 19.29 -1.90
CA TRP A 429 -18.28 18.96 -3.29
C TRP A 429 -19.56 18.73 -4.10
N SER A 430 -19.48 18.97 -5.41
CA SER A 430 -20.56 18.65 -6.34
C SER A 430 -20.78 17.14 -6.42
N ASN A 431 -21.99 16.70 -6.81
CA ASN A 431 -22.28 15.28 -6.99
C ASN A 431 -21.34 14.63 -8.02
N TYR A 432 -20.99 15.34 -9.10
CA TYR A 432 -20.04 14.87 -10.11
C TYR A 432 -18.66 14.57 -9.51
N LEU A 433 -18.12 15.50 -8.72
CA LEU A 433 -16.82 15.34 -8.06
C LEU A 433 -16.86 14.24 -6.99
N LEU A 434 -17.96 14.14 -6.23
CA LEU A 434 -18.17 13.05 -5.28
C LEU A 434 -18.18 11.68 -5.97
N GLN A 435 -18.90 11.56 -7.09
CA GLN A 435 -18.95 10.31 -7.85
C GLN A 435 -17.57 9.95 -8.43
N LEU A 436 -16.82 10.94 -8.93
CA LEU A 436 -15.45 10.75 -9.39
C LEU A 436 -14.55 10.17 -8.28
N TYR A 437 -14.65 10.73 -7.07
CA TYR A 437 -13.90 10.27 -5.90
C TYR A 437 -14.35 8.88 -5.45
N PHE A 438 -15.65 8.67 -5.25
CA PHE A 438 -16.23 7.40 -4.78
C PHE A 438 -15.94 6.23 -5.72
N LYS A 439 -15.90 6.48 -7.04
CA LYS A 439 -15.52 5.50 -8.06
C LYS A 439 -14.01 5.33 -8.25
N HIS A 440 -13.20 5.90 -7.35
CA HIS A 440 -11.74 5.75 -7.34
C HIS A 440 -11.07 6.17 -8.67
N LYS A 441 -11.56 7.24 -9.30
CA LYS A 441 -11.04 7.74 -10.59
C LYS A 441 -9.96 8.82 -10.46
N LEU A 442 -9.70 9.26 -9.23
CA LEU A 442 -8.61 10.17 -8.88
C LEU A 442 -7.32 9.38 -8.59
N ALA A 443 -6.18 9.91 -9.03
CA ALA A 443 -4.86 9.32 -8.84
C ALA A 443 -4.48 9.27 -7.35
N PRO A 444 -3.64 8.30 -6.94
CA PRO A 444 -3.19 8.20 -5.56
C PRO A 444 -2.34 9.41 -5.17
N PHE A 445 -2.33 9.72 -3.87
CA PHE A 445 -1.51 10.76 -3.24
C PHE A 445 -1.76 12.21 -3.70
N ILE A 446 -2.81 12.51 -4.48
CA ILE A 446 -3.13 13.91 -4.85
C ILE A 446 -3.92 14.69 -3.78
N LEU A 447 -4.63 13.98 -2.90
CA LEU A 447 -5.51 14.57 -1.89
C LEU A 447 -4.79 14.80 -0.56
N THR A 448 -3.99 13.83 -0.11
CA THR A 448 -3.21 13.89 1.13
C THR A 448 -2.38 15.17 1.30
N PRO A 449 -1.64 15.66 0.28
CA PRO A 449 -0.83 16.87 0.41
C PRO A 449 -1.64 18.13 0.72
N ILE A 450 -2.93 18.14 0.35
CA ILE A 450 -3.84 19.27 0.49
C ILE A 450 -4.64 19.17 1.80
N TYR A 451 -5.18 17.99 2.07
CA TYR A 451 -6.16 17.76 3.13
C TYR A 451 -5.57 17.13 4.40
N CYS A 452 -4.31 16.70 4.39
CA CYS A 452 -3.65 16.14 5.57
C CYS A 452 -2.54 17.07 6.08
N GLN A 453 -2.52 17.29 7.39
CA GLN A 453 -1.46 18.08 8.02
C GLN A 453 -0.09 17.42 7.82
N GLY A 454 0.89 18.23 7.43
CA GLY A 454 2.28 17.81 7.25
C GLY A 454 2.54 17.08 5.93
N GLY A 455 1.64 17.16 4.94
CA GLY A 455 1.89 16.68 3.58
C GLY A 455 1.91 15.16 3.41
N VAL A 456 2.46 14.71 2.28
CA VAL A 456 2.48 13.29 1.86
C VAL A 456 3.89 12.72 1.84
N VAL A 457 4.05 11.50 2.34
CA VAL A 457 5.26 10.69 2.14
C VAL A 457 5.02 9.82 0.92
N MET A 458 5.67 10.13 -0.20
CA MET A 458 5.46 9.37 -1.44
C MET A 458 6.08 7.97 -1.28
N PRO A 459 5.38 6.92 -1.70
CA PRO A 459 5.88 5.57 -1.53
C PRO A 459 7.13 5.31 -2.36
N LEU A 460 7.96 4.37 -1.91
CA LEU A 460 9.18 4.02 -2.63
C LEU A 460 8.85 3.19 -3.87
N LEU A 461 9.16 3.76 -5.04
CA LEU A 461 9.08 3.08 -6.33
C LEU A 461 10.39 2.35 -6.65
N ILE A 462 10.34 1.42 -7.60
CA ILE A 462 11.56 0.80 -8.14
C ILE A 462 12.22 1.82 -9.06
N GLU A 463 13.17 2.56 -8.51
CA GLU A 463 13.88 3.62 -9.21
C GLU A 463 15.39 3.40 -9.19
N ASN A 464 16.05 3.86 -10.25
CA ASN A 464 17.49 3.95 -10.31
C ASN A 464 17.94 5.31 -9.78
N SER A 465 18.73 5.33 -8.70
CA SER A 465 19.25 6.56 -8.09
C SER A 465 20.23 7.32 -8.98
N ASN A 466 20.75 6.71 -10.04
CA ASN A 466 21.67 7.35 -10.99
C ASN A 466 20.93 8.15 -12.08
N ILE A 467 19.61 8.01 -12.20
CA ILE A 467 18.81 8.82 -13.13
C ILE A 467 18.49 10.15 -12.46
N GLU A 468 18.67 11.25 -13.21
CA GLU A 468 18.56 12.63 -12.69
C GLU A 468 17.18 12.95 -12.10
N LEU A 469 16.11 12.46 -12.73
CA LEU A 469 14.72 12.74 -12.34
C LEU A 469 14.03 11.46 -11.85
N SER A 470 13.44 11.52 -10.66
CA SER A 470 12.51 10.50 -10.15
C SER A 470 11.20 10.47 -10.95
N ALA A 471 10.43 9.38 -10.84
CA ALA A 471 9.09 9.29 -11.42
C ALA A 471 8.17 10.40 -10.86
N TYR A 472 8.37 10.77 -9.60
CA TYR A 472 7.64 11.85 -8.96
C TYR A 472 8.03 13.23 -9.49
N GLU A 473 9.30 13.49 -9.78
CA GLU A 473 9.72 14.75 -10.41
C GLU A 473 9.17 14.87 -11.83
N ILE A 474 9.21 13.79 -12.62
CA ILE A 474 8.65 13.78 -13.98
C ILE A 474 7.16 14.12 -13.95
N SER A 475 6.41 13.54 -13.01
CA SER A 475 4.95 13.74 -12.90
C SER A 475 4.52 14.95 -12.06
N LEU A 476 5.46 15.72 -11.50
CA LEU A 476 5.18 16.89 -10.66
C LEU A 476 4.27 17.93 -11.33
N PRO A 477 4.44 18.29 -12.62
CA PRO A 477 3.54 19.25 -13.29
C PRO A 477 2.06 18.83 -13.27
N LEU A 478 1.81 17.52 -13.39
CA LEU A 478 0.47 16.98 -13.37
C LEU A 478 -0.12 17.03 -11.97
N ARG A 479 0.63 16.62 -10.93
CA ARG A 479 0.19 16.72 -9.53
C ARG A 479 -0.03 18.17 -9.10
N TRP A 480 0.87 19.07 -9.49
CA TRP A 480 0.75 20.49 -9.21
C TRP A 480 -0.56 21.07 -9.74
N MET A 481 -0.99 20.70 -10.96
CA MET A 481 -2.30 21.12 -11.46
C MET A 481 -3.46 20.59 -10.62
N HIS A 482 -3.42 19.31 -10.20
CA HIS A 482 -4.44 18.78 -9.29
C HIS A 482 -4.53 19.62 -8.02
N TYR A 483 -3.38 19.97 -7.44
CA TYR A 483 -3.32 20.80 -6.24
C TYR A 483 -3.97 22.16 -6.46
N ARG A 484 -3.65 22.83 -7.57
CA ARG A 484 -4.24 24.14 -7.89
C ARG A 484 -5.74 24.08 -8.08
N LEU A 485 -6.24 23.09 -8.82
CA LEU A 485 -7.67 22.88 -9.07
C LEU A 485 -8.42 22.59 -7.76
N LEU A 486 -7.92 21.65 -6.95
CA LEU A 486 -8.54 21.29 -5.67
C LEU A 486 -8.53 22.47 -4.70
N CYS A 487 -7.43 23.22 -4.61
CA CYS A 487 -7.39 24.48 -3.86
C CYS A 487 -8.41 25.49 -4.39
N GLY A 488 -8.53 25.64 -5.71
CA GLY A 488 -9.52 26.52 -6.36
C GLY A 488 -10.97 26.14 -6.02
N ILE A 489 -11.29 24.85 -6.00
CA ILE A 489 -12.61 24.33 -5.60
C ILE A 489 -12.93 24.75 -4.16
N GLU A 490 -12.02 24.51 -3.20
CA GLU A 490 -12.28 24.89 -1.80
C GLU A 490 -12.33 26.41 -1.61
N HIS A 491 -11.62 27.18 -2.43
CA HIS A 491 -11.73 28.64 -2.44
C HIS A 491 -13.10 29.12 -2.90
N ASN A 492 -13.63 28.55 -3.98
CA ASN A 492 -14.97 28.87 -4.50
C ASN A 492 -16.08 28.47 -3.52
N LEU A 493 -15.88 27.38 -2.77
CA LEU A 493 -16.83 26.91 -1.75
C LEU A 493 -16.69 27.64 -0.40
N SER A 494 -15.80 28.62 -0.27
CA SER A 494 -15.50 29.29 1.02
C SER A 494 -15.09 28.30 2.13
N HIS A 495 -14.41 27.23 1.75
CA HIS A 495 -14.01 26.11 2.61
C HIS A 495 -12.48 26.02 2.81
N LYS A 496 -11.79 27.16 2.85
CA LYS A 496 -10.31 27.21 2.96
C LYS A 496 -9.78 26.52 4.23
N GLN A 497 -10.58 26.46 5.29
CA GLN A 497 -10.27 25.74 6.52
C GLN A 497 -9.99 24.25 6.32
N LYS A 498 -10.42 23.67 5.18
CA LYS A 498 -10.12 22.28 4.85
C LYS A 498 -8.72 22.04 4.33
N LEU A 499 -8.05 23.07 3.82
CA LEU A 499 -6.74 23.00 3.19
C LEU A 499 -5.62 22.92 4.24
N ILE A 500 -5.76 22.05 5.22
CA ILE A 500 -4.86 21.96 6.38
C ILE A 500 -3.44 21.49 6.04
N GLY A 501 -3.25 20.88 4.87
CA GLY A 501 -1.94 20.50 4.34
C GLY A 501 -1.21 21.66 3.66
N LEU A 502 -1.93 22.71 3.23
CA LEU A 502 -1.37 23.91 2.61
C LEU A 502 -0.99 24.93 3.69
N ASN A 503 0.27 24.92 4.16
CA ASN A 503 0.72 25.91 5.15
C ASN A 503 2.25 26.17 5.13
N PRO A 504 2.74 27.24 4.47
CA PRO A 504 2.14 27.97 3.34
C PRO A 504 2.28 27.22 2.00
N HIS A 505 3.08 26.15 1.98
CA HIS A 505 3.37 25.33 0.80
C HIS A 505 2.77 23.93 0.95
N ILE A 506 2.62 23.23 -0.17
CA ILE A 506 2.39 21.78 -0.16
C ILE A 506 3.71 21.07 0.11
N LEU A 507 3.67 20.01 0.92
CA LEU A 507 4.82 19.20 1.26
C LEU A 507 4.73 17.79 0.64
N GLU A 508 5.73 17.43 -0.15
CA GLU A 508 5.97 16.05 -0.60
C GLU A 508 7.32 15.57 -0.05
N TYR A 509 7.37 14.37 0.53
CA TYR A 509 8.62 13.72 0.93
C TYR A 509 8.87 12.53 0.01
N HIS A 510 10.01 12.52 -0.68
CA HIS A 510 10.38 11.37 -1.50
C HIS A 510 11.90 11.22 -1.61
N ARG A 511 12.31 10.03 -2.06
CA ARG A 511 13.72 9.69 -2.26
C ARG A 511 14.30 10.55 -3.38
N VAL A 512 15.51 11.08 -3.16
CA VAL A 512 16.37 11.67 -4.18
C VAL A 512 17.78 11.11 -3.95
N GLY A 513 18.27 10.28 -4.87
CA GLY A 513 19.51 9.53 -4.64
C GLY A 513 19.42 8.63 -3.41
N ASP A 514 20.31 8.81 -2.45
CA ASP A 514 20.36 8.04 -1.19
C ASP A 514 19.80 8.80 0.03
N THR A 515 19.08 9.90 -0.20
CA THR A 515 18.51 10.72 0.86
C THR A 515 17.00 10.89 0.70
N LEU A 516 16.33 11.13 1.83
CA LEU A 516 14.94 11.58 1.85
C LEU A 516 14.93 13.11 1.73
N THR A 517 14.20 13.62 0.75
CA THR A 517 14.12 15.06 0.45
C THR A 517 12.68 15.53 0.57
N THR A 518 12.51 16.70 1.18
CA THR A 518 11.24 17.42 1.28
C THR A 518 11.16 18.44 0.16
N TYR A 519 10.06 18.39 -0.60
CA TYR A 519 9.69 19.38 -1.60
C TYR A 519 8.66 20.30 -1.01
N GLN A 520 8.95 21.60 -0.98
CA GLN A 520 8.00 22.63 -0.62
C GLN A 520 7.49 23.28 -1.91
N ILE A 521 6.29 22.92 -2.30
CA ILE A 521 5.71 23.29 -3.60
C ILE A 521 4.78 24.47 -3.39
N GLN A 522 5.03 25.56 -4.12
CA GLN A 522 4.13 26.71 -4.12
C GLN A 522 2.90 26.41 -4.97
N VAL A 523 1.73 26.61 -4.38
CA VAL A 523 0.44 26.32 -5.02
C VAL A 523 -0.49 27.48 -4.80
N ASP A 524 -0.82 28.15 -5.90
CA ASP A 524 -1.87 29.18 -5.92
C ASP A 524 -3.18 28.57 -6.44
N PRO A 525 -4.33 28.88 -5.80
CA PRO A 525 -5.63 28.37 -6.25
C PRO A 525 -5.90 28.70 -7.72
N LEU A 526 -6.37 27.72 -8.48
CA LEU A 526 -6.83 27.93 -9.85
C LEU A 526 -8.36 27.80 -9.90
N ILE A 527 -9.02 28.92 -10.15
CA ILE A 527 -10.47 28.97 -10.31
C ILE A 527 -10.79 28.73 -11.79
N LEU A 528 -11.44 27.60 -12.06
CA LEU A 528 -11.84 27.21 -13.41
C LEU A 528 -13.13 27.96 -13.81
N ASN A 529 -13.14 28.55 -15.01
CA ASN A 529 -14.35 29.10 -15.62
C ASN A 529 -15.06 28.02 -16.44
N ARG A 530 -16.12 27.43 -15.88
CA ARG A 530 -16.86 26.32 -16.49
C ARG A 530 -17.45 26.61 -17.88
N TYR A 531 -17.56 27.89 -18.28
CA TYR A 531 -18.14 28.31 -19.56
C TYR A 531 -17.08 28.60 -20.64
N GLU A 532 -15.86 28.92 -20.24
CA GLU A 532 -14.79 29.34 -21.16
C GLU A 532 -13.69 28.28 -21.31
N ASP A 533 -13.37 27.59 -20.21
CA ASP A 533 -12.29 26.62 -20.17
C ASP A 533 -12.72 25.29 -20.80
N THR A 534 -11.80 24.67 -21.54
CA THR A 534 -11.94 23.30 -22.04
C THR A 534 -10.84 22.42 -21.46
N THR A 535 -11.15 21.13 -21.29
CA THR A 535 -10.19 20.16 -20.77
C THR A 535 -8.91 20.13 -21.59
N ASP A 536 -9.04 20.07 -22.92
CA ASP A 536 -7.90 19.96 -23.84
C ASP A 536 -6.99 21.20 -23.78
N LYS A 537 -7.57 22.41 -23.75
CA LYS A 537 -6.79 23.67 -23.65
C LYS A 537 -6.04 23.77 -22.34
N MET A 538 -6.69 23.42 -21.22
CA MET A 538 -6.06 23.43 -19.91
C MET A 538 -4.91 22.43 -19.86
N LEU A 539 -5.14 21.18 -20.25
CA LEU A 539 -4.12 20.15 -20.28
C LEU A 539 -2.95 20.54 -21.19
N SER A 540 -3.20 21.04 -22.40
CA SER A 540 -2.16 21.53 -23.30
C SER A 540 -1.26 22.60 -22.68
N SER A 541 -1.84 23.51 -21.90
CA SER A 541 -1.08 24.57 -21.21
C SER A 541 -0.14 24.02 -20.13
N ILE A 542 -0.47 22.90 -19.50
CA ILE A 542 0.32 22.30 -18.41
C ILE A 542 1.37 21.37 -18.96
N VAL A 543 0.98 20.49 -19.89
CA VAL A 543 1.88 19.50 -20.48
C VAL A 543 2.89 20.16 -21.42
N GLY A 544 2.59 21.36 -21.94
CA GLY A 544 3.46 22.07 -22.86
C GLY A 544 3.41 21.54 -24.29
N PHE A 545 2.33 20.86 -24.68
CA PHE A 545 2.13 20.32 -26.03
C PHE A 545 0.72 20.54 -26.53
N SER A 546 0.59 20.82 -27.82
CA SER A 546 -0.71 20.79 -28.50
C SER A 546 -1.05 19.38 -28.96
N PHE A 547 -2.25 18.90 -28.65
CA PHE A 547 -2.74 17.58 -29.04
C PHE A 547 -4.19 17.56 -29.54
N SER A 548 -4.90 18.69 -29.47
CA SER A 548 -6.31 18.79 -29.86
C SER A 548 -6.54 18.57 -31.36
N ASN A 549 -5.51 18.78 -32.17
CA ASN A 549 -5.60 18.74 -33.64
C ASN A 549 -5.60 17.32 -34.20
N PHE A 550 -5.28 16.31 -33.39
CA PHE A 550 -5.22 14.92 -33.82
C PHE A 550 -6.62 14.30 -33.86
N ASN A 551 -7.21 14.25 -35.05
CA ASN A 551 -8.44 13.52 -35.27
C ASN A 551 -8.12 12.03 -35.51
N VAL A 552 -8.44 11.19 -34.54
CA VAL A 552 -8.20 9.74 -34.59
C VAL A 552 -9.47 9.02 -34.12
N GLU A 553 -9.87 7.97 -34.84
CA GLU A 553 -11.03 7.12 -34.49
C GLU A 553 -10.95 6.64 -33.02
N ARG A 554 -9.75 6.23 -32.58
CA ARG A 554 -9.48 5.76 -31.23
C ARG A 554 -8.70 6.81 -30.45
N LYS A 555 -9.41 7.61 -29.64
CA LYS A 555 -8.84 8.69 -28.81
C LYS A 555 -7.72 8.23 -27.87
N TRP A 556 -7.73 6.96 -27.43
CA TRP A 556 -6.67 6.42 -26.57
C TRP A 556 -5.28 6.41 -27.23
N ILE A 557 -5.22 6.43 -28.57
CA ILE A 557 -3.97 6.57 -29.33
C ILE A 557 -3.30 7.90 -28.98
N VAL A 558 -4.10 8.98 -28.90
CA VAL A 558 -3.62 10.33 -28.54
C VAL A 558 -3.19 10.35 -27.08
N SER A 559 -3.95 9.73 -26.17
CA SER A 559 -3.59 9.64 -24.74
C SER A 559 -2.28 8.88 -24.51
N LEU A 560 -2.03 7.78 -25.23
CA LEU A 560 -0.78 7.03 -25.16
C LEU A 560 0.39 7.85 -25.72
N ALA A 561 0.21 8.48 -26.89
CA ALA A 561 1.22 9.34 -27.49
C ALA A 561 1.58 10.52 -26.57
N LEU A 562 0.59 11.22 -26.02
CA LEU A 562 0.78 12.33 -25.08
C LEU A 562 1.57 11.90 -23.84
N THR A 563 1.26 10.72 -23.28
CA THR A 563 1.98 10.16 -22.13
C THR A 563 3.46 9.95 -22.45
N LEU A 564 3.75 9.35 -23.61
CA LEU A 564 5.12 9.08 -24.07
C LEU A 564 5.86 10.37 -24.39
N THR A 565 5.23 11.32 -25.06
CA THR A 565 5.82 12.64 -25.37
C THR A 565 6.15 13.41 -24.10
N PHE A 566 5.23 13.45 -23.14
CA PHE A 566 5.43 14.13 -21.86
C PHE A 566 6.62 13.54 -21.09
N TRP A 567 6.67 12.22 -20.95
CA TRP A 567 7.78 11.53 -20.29
C TRP A 567 9.11 11.73 -21.04
N PHE A 568 9.09 11.56 -22.36
CA PHE A 568 10.30 11.64 -23.20
C PHE A 568 10.91 13.05 -23.16
N HIS A 569 10.07 14.08 -23.28
CA HIS A 569 10.53 15.46 -23.20
C HIS A 569 11.17 15.78 -21.84
N ALA A 570 10.59 15.28 -20.74
CA ALA A 570 11.14 15.49 -19.40
C ALA A 570 12.58 14.94 -19.26
N ILE A 571 12.85 13.76 -19.83
CA ILE A 571 14.17 13.10 -19.73
C ILE A 571 15.20 13.59 -20.76
N THR A 572 14.78 14.28 -21.82
CA THR A 572 15.68 14.80 -22.87
C THR A 572 15.98 16.30 -22.74
N LYS A 573 15.23 17.04 -21.91
CA LYS A 573 15.31 18.51 -21.79
C LYS A 573 16.73 19.06 -21.56
N ASN A 574 17.58 18.33 -20.84
CA ASN A 574 18.94 18.75 -20.49
C ASN A 574 20.04 18.16 -21.40
N LYS A 575 19.69 17.31 -22.37
CA LYS A 575 20.66 16.70 -23.29
C LYS A 575 20.89 17.63 -24.49
N SER A 576 21.99 18.36 -24.47
CA SER A 576 22.30 19.43 -25.42
C SER A 576 22.71 18.96 -26.83
N ASN A 577 22.89 17.66 -27.08
CA ASN A 577 23.37 17.14 -28.35
C ASN A 577 22.54 15.93 -28.81
N LEU A 578 22.00 16.04 -30.03
CA LEU A 578 21.00 15.19 -30.70
C LEU A 578 19.55 15.36 -30.22
N ARG A 579 18.66 15.73 -31.17
CA ARG A 579 17.24 15.41 -31.05
C ARG A 579 17.13 13.89 -31.02
N ASP A 580 17.02 13.30 -29.83
CA ASP A 580 16.75 11.88 -29.70
C ASP A 580 15.43 11.56 -30.44
N ASP A 581 15.52 10.75 -31.49
CA ASP A 581 14.34 10.30 -32.25
C ASP A 581 13.61 9.23 -31.42
N LEU A 582 12.31 9.42 -31.20
CA LEU A 582 11.44 8.41 -30.58
C LEU A 582 11.52 7.06 -31.29
N ARG A 583 11.74 7.05 -32.61
CA ARG A 583 11.89 5.83 -33.42
C ARG A 583 13.15 5.03 -33.07
N ASN A 584 14.11 5.65 -32.38
CA ASN A 584 15.34 5.00 -31.92
C ASN A 584 15.26 4.63 -30.43
N SER A 585 14.23 5.07 -29.71
CA SER A 585 14.09 4.83 -28.27
C SER A 585 13.53 3.42 -27.98
N PRO A 586 14.33 2.50 -27.44
CA PRO A 586 13.91 1.12 -27.19
C PRO A 586 12.72 1.05 -26.21
N ILE A 587 12.69 1.97 -25.24
CA ILE A 587 11.64 2.12 -24.24
C ILE A 587 10.31 2.52 -24.89
N VAL A 588 10.33 3.51 -25.78
CA VAL A 588 9.13 3.97 -26.49
C VAL A 588 8.62 2.86 -27.41
N LEU A 589 9.51 2.27 -28.21
CA LEU A 589 9.14 1.21 -29.15
C LEU A 589 8.54 0.00 -28.45
N ALA A 590 9.14 -0.46 -27.33
CA ALA A 590 8.62 -1.57 -26.54
C ALA A 590 7.26 -1.22 -25.91
N THR A 591 7.12 -0.02 -25.33
CA THR A 591 5.86 0.42 -24.71
C THR A 591 4.72 0.43 -25.72
N VAL A 592 4.92 1.05 -26.89
CA VAL A 592 3.89 1.12 -27.93
C VAL A 592 3.57 -0.27 -28.49
N ALA A 593 4.58 -1.10 -28.75
CA ALA A 593 4.36 -2.45 -29.29
C ALA A 593 3.54 -3.31 -28.33
N ILE A 594 3.87 -3.29 -27.03
CA ILE A 594 3.13 -4.04 -26.00
C ILE A 594 1.73 -3.46 -25.84
N ALA A 595 1.57 -2.15 -25.68
CA ALA A 595 0.26 -1.52 -25.48
C ALA A 595 -0.71 -1.78 -26.63
N VAL A 596 -0.24 -1.60 -27.88
CA VAL A 596 -1.07 -1.78 -29.08
C VAL A 596 -1.44 -3.24 -29.27
N THR A 597 -0.50 -4.18 -29.11
CA THR A 597 -0.82 -5.61 -29.26
C THR A 597 -1.69 -6.13 -28.13
N ASN A 598 -1.43 -5.72 -26.88
CA ASN A 598 -2.20 -6.16 -25.73
C ASN A 598 -3.66 -5.74 -25.83
N TYR A 599 -3.95 -4.53 -26.31
CA TYR A 599 -5.33 -4.08 -26.55
C TYR A 599 -6.13 -5.06 -27.39
N PHE A 600 -5.56 -5.62 -28.47
CA PHE A 600 -6.26 -6.63 -29.28
C PHE A 600 -6.24 -8.02 -28.64
N ASN A 601 -5.13 -8.41 -28.01
CA ASN A 601 -4.98 -9.72 -27.37
C ASN A 601 -6.03 -9.94 -26.26
N VAL A 602 -6.24 -8.93 -25.39
CA VAL A 602 -7.17 -9.03 -24.25
C VAL A 602 -8.63 -8.99 -24.67
N ILE A 603 -8.97 -8.35 -25.80
CA ILE A 603 -10.31 -8.41 -26.41
C ILE A 603 -10.64 -9.86 -26.80
N GLU A 604 -9.65 -10.63 -27.24
CA GLU A 604 -9.86 -12.02 -27.63
C GLU A 604 -9.87 -12.98 -26.44
N SER A 605 -8.89 -12.87 -25.53
CA SER A 605 -8.82 -13.63 -24.28
C SER A 605 -7.64 -13.13 -23.43
N ASP A 606 -7.93 -12.62 -22.24
CA ASP A 606 -6.92 -12.21 -21.27
C ASP A 606 -6.11 -13.40 -20.71
N GLU A 607 -6.77 -14.52 -20.35
CA GLU A 607 -6.11 -15.74 -19.85
C GLU A 607 -5.05 -16.29 -20.82
N LYS A 608 -5.42 -16.48 -22.09
CA LYS A 608 -4.49 -16.98 -23.12
C LYS A 608 -3.38 -15.98 -23.43
N THR A 609 -3.62 -14.69 -23.18
CA THR A 609 -2.62 -13.65 -23.37
C THR A 609 -1.55 -13.70 -22.28
N VAL A 610 -1.95 -13.98 -21.02
CA VAL A 610 -0.99 -14.21 -19.93
C VAL A 610 -0.07 -15.39 -20.25
N GLU A 611 -0.63 -16.51 -20.71
CA GLU A 611 0.16 -17.68 -21.12
C GLU A 611 1.13 -17.33 -22.26
N HIS A 612 0.63 -16.66 -23.30
CA HIS A 612 1.44 -16.23 -24.45
C HIS A 612 2.61 -15.33 -24.03
N TYR A 613 2.36 -14.35 -23.16
CA TYR A 613 3.42 -13.49 -22.63
C TYR A 613 4.41 -14.25 -21.76
N GLY A 614 3.97 -15.24 -20.99
CA GLY A 614 4.86 -16.16 -20.27
C GLY A 614 5.82 -16.91 -21.21
N ILE A 615 5.33 -17.39 -22.35
CA ILE A 615 6.14 -18.06 -23.38
C ILE A 615 7.16 -17.08 -23.98
N LEU A 616 6.74 -15.86 -24.33
CA LEU A 616 7.63 -14.84 -24.90
C LEU A 616 8.72 -14.40 -23.91
N ILE A 617 8.37 -14.22 -22.63
CA ILE A 617 9.33 -13.91 -21.57
C ILE A 617 10.37 -15.03 -21.46
N LYS A 618 9.94 -16.29 -21.50
CA LYS A 618 10.86 -17.44 -21.47
C LYS A 618 11.78 -17.43 -22.70
N PHE A 619 11.23 -17.28 -23.89
CA PHE A 619 11.99 -17.18 -25.14
C PHE A 619 13.04 -16.05 -25.10
N LEU A 620 12.65 -14.86 -24.65
CA LEU A 620 13.55 -13.72 -24.52
C LEU A 620 14.66 -14.00 -23.50
N LYS A 621 14.34 -14.63 -22.37
CA LYS A 621 15.36 -15.02 -21.38
C LYS A 621 16.37 -16.00 -21.95
N ASP A 622 15.90 -17.02 -22.67
CA ASP A 622 16.78 -18.04 -23.27
C ASP A 622 17.68 -17.39 -24.35
N LYS A 623 17.17 -16.41 -25.10
CA LYS A 623 17.95 -15.61 -26.05
C LYS A 623 18.98 -14.69 -25.37
N LEU A 624 18.65 -14.20 -24.17
CA LEU A 624 19.46 -13.23 -23.42
C LEU A 624 20.43 -13.87 -22.43
N SER A 625 20.24 -15.14 -22.03
CA SER A 625 21.11 -15.85 -21.08
C SER A 625 22.54 -16.02 -21.61
N ASP A 626 22.72 -16.05 -22.93
CA ASP A 626 24.04 -16.05 -23.57
C ASP A 626 24.75 -14.69 -23.47
N ARG A 627 24.03 -13.62 -23.10
CA ARG A 627 24.52 -12.22 -23.09
C ARG A 627 24.58 -11.59 -21.70
N LEU A 628 23.77 -12.03 -20.74
CA LEU A 628 23.67 -11.47 -19.40
C LEU A 628 24.46 -12.31 -18.38
N SER A 629 25.64 -11.86 -18.00
CA SER A 629 26.50 -12.50 -16.98
C SER A 629 26.09 -12.18 -15.53
N SER A 630 25.14 -11.26 -15.31
CA SER A 630 24.68 -10.86 -13.97
C SER A 630 23.20 -11.20 -13.74
N SER A 631 22.89 -11.72 -12.55
CA SER A 631 21.52 -12.01 -12.12
C SER A 631 20.73 -10.77 -11.67
N SER A 632 21.28 -9.56 -11.83
CA SER A 632 20.71 -8.31 -11.34
C SER A 632 19.87 -7.64 -12.42
N VAL A 633 18.61 -7.31 -12.08
CA VAL A 633 17.72 -6.53 -12.95
C VAL A 633 18.26 -5.11 -13.08
N ASP A 634 18.37 -4.61 -14.31
CA ASP A 634 18.72 -3.21 -14.56
C ASP A 634 17.57 -2.30 -14.10
N SER A 635 17.83 -1.56 -13.02
CA SER A 635 16.85 -0.66 -12.41
C SER A 635 16.53 0.55 -13.29
N SER A 636 17.35 0.89 -14.29
CA SER A 636 17.08 2.02 -15.19
C SER A 636 15.86 1.77 -16.07
N ILE A 637 15.74 0.58 -16.66
CA ILE A 637 14.61 0.18 -17.50
C ILE A 637 13.32 0.15 -16.67
N VAL A 638 13.38 -0.41 -15.45
CA VAL A 638 12.23 -0.48 -14.55
C VAL A 638 11.80 0.91 -14.06
N HIS A 639 12.77 1.80 -13.80
CA HIS A 639 12.50 3.19 -13.49
C HIS A 639 11.70 3.84 -14.61
N HIS A 640 12.12 3.70 -15.87
CA HIS A 640 11.42 4.31 -17.00
C HIS A 640 10.00 3.74 -17.20
N PHE A 641 9.82 2.43 -17.05
CA PHE A 641 8.50 1.79 -17.06
C PHE A 641 7.57 2.40 -16.00
N THR A 642 8.07 2.51 -14.77
CA THR A 642 7.32 3.05 -13.64
C THR A 642 6.99 4.53 -13.84
N SER A 643 7.93 5.32 -14.38
CA SER A 643 7.75 6.74 -14.68
C SER A 643 6.66 6.95 -15.74
N ILE A 644 6.67 6.18 -16.84
CA ILE A 644 5.63 6.28 -17.90
C ILE A 644 4.26 5.91 -17.33
N HIS A 645 4.17 4.83 -16.55
CA HIS A 645 2.92 4.39 -15.92
C HIS A 645 2.39 5.45 -14.93
N THR A 646 3.28 6.06 -14.16
CA THR A 646 2.95 7.15 -13.22
C THR A 646 2.39 8.37 -13.97
N VAL A 647 3.05 8.80 -15.06
CA VAL A 647 2.55 9.88 -15.93
C VAL A 647 1.16 9.56 -16.47
N TYR A 648 0.94 8.33 -16.95
CA TYR A 648 -0.34 7.90 -17.50
C TYR A 648 -1.49 8.05 -16.49
N ILE A 649 -1.27 7.62 -15.25
CA ILE A 649 -2.30 7.67 -14.19
C ILE A 649 -2.61 9.09 -13.77
N TYR A 650 -1.59 9.94 -13.62
CA TYR A 650 -1.84 11.35 -13.29
C TYR A 650 -2.50 12.10 -14.45
N LEU A 651 -2.17 11.80 -15.71
CA LEU A 651 -2.88 12.37 -16.87
C LEU A 651 -4.35 11.92 -16.92
N ARG A 652 -4.61 10.62 -16.72
CA ARG A 652 -5.96 10.05 -16.65
C ARG A 652 -6.80 10.73 -15.56
N SER A 653 -6.25 10.82 -14.35
CA SER A 653 -6.88 11.47 -13.21
C SER A 653 -7.17 12.94 -13.47
N LEU A 654 -6.20 13.68 -14.01
CA LEU A 654 -6.36 15.12 -14.26
C LEU A 654 -7.42 15.38 -15.32
N THR A 655 -7.46 14.56 -16.36
CA THR A 655 -8.47 14.64 -17.42
C THR A 655 -9.86 14.44 -16.83
N HIS A 656 -10.06 13.37 -16.04
CA HIS A 656 -11.36 13.13 -15.41
C HIS A 656 -11.75 14.24 -14.42
N LEU A 657 -10.79 14.77 -13.65
CA LEU A 657 -11.06 15.88 -12.72
C LEU A 657 -11.54 17.12 -13.48
N ILE A 658 -10.86 17.52 -14.55
CA ILE A 658 -11.26 18.70 -15.31
C ILE A 658 -12.59 18.46 -16.03
N ASP A 659 -12.79 17.28 -16.64
CA ASP A 659 -14.03 16.91 -17.31
C ASP A 659 -15.26 17.01 -16.40
N GLU A 660 -15.14 16.68 -15.11
CA GLU A 660 -16.23 16.81 -14.14
C GLU A 660 -16.42 18.23 -13.58
N LEU A 661 -15.49 19.15 -13.87
CA LEU A 661 -15.58 20.57 -13.49
C LEU A 661 -16.12 21.46 -14.61
N VAL A 662 -16.05 21.02 -15.87
CA VAL A 662 -16.53 21.75 -17.05
C VAL A 662 -17.89 21.26 -17.54
N LEU A 663 -18.50 21.96 -18.50
CA LEU A 663 -19.73 21.54 -19.17
C LEU A 663 -19.48 20.36 -20.14
N SER A 664 -20.54 19.61 -20.47
CA SER A 664 -20.41 18.38 -21.28
C SER A 664 -19.84 18.61 -22.68
N ASP A 665 -20.13 19.75 -23.31
CA ASP A 665 -19.58 20.19 -24.60
C ASP A 665 -18.11 20.64 -24.53
N ARG A 666 -17.59 20.84 -23.31
CA ARG A 666 -16.24 21.34 -23.01
C ARG A 666 -15.30 20.25 -22.49
N LYS A 667 -15.82 19.05 -22.22
CA LYS A 667 -15.04 17.87 -21.86
C LYS A 667 -14.05 17.50 -22.97
N SER A 668 -13.02 16.73 -22.63
CA SER A 668 -12.01 16.33 -23.59
C SER A 668 -12.63 15.56 -24.75
N ASN A 669 -12.41 16.08 -25.96
CA ASN A 669 -12.80 15.39 -27.18
C ASN A 669 -11.63 14.62 -27.80
N SER A 670 -10.40 14.92 -27.41
CA SER A 670 -9.19 14.30 -27.97
C SER A 670 -8.66 13.13 -27.15
N LEU A 671 -8.96 13.05 -25.86
CA LEU A 671 -8.37 12.06 -24.95
C LEU A 671 -9.38 10.99 -24.52
N SER A 672 -8.88 9.78 -24.33
CA SER A 672 -9.61 8.67 -23.73
C SER A 672 -8.61 7.73 -23.08
N PHE A 673 -8.85 7.34 -21.84
CA PHE A 673 -7.92 6.51 -21.08
C PHE A 673 -8.50 5.13 -20.84
N LEU A 674 -7.76 4.12 -21.27
CA LEU A 674 -8.04 2.72 -20.99
C LEU A 674 -7.53 2.34 -19.60
N PRO A 675 -8.03 1.24 -19.01
CA PRO A 675 -7.42 0.63 -17.84
C PRO A 675 -5.91 0.42 -18.04
N SER A 676 -5.12 0.75 -17.02
CA SER A 676 -3.67 0.77 -17.14
C SER A 676 -3.04 -0.60 -17.39
N TRP A 677 -3.68 -1.69 -16.96
CA TRP A 677 -3.25 -3.06 -17.27
C TRP A 677 -3.35 -3.41 -18.76
N ILE A 678 -4.04 -2.59 -19.57
CA ILE A 678 -4.06 -2.72 -21.03
C ILE A 678 -2.76 -2.19 -21.65
N PHE A 679 -2.24 -1.05 -21.19
CA PHE A 679 -1.00 -0.47 -21.74
C PHE A 679 0.26 -0.99 -21.04
N PHE A 680 0.13 -1.38 -19.78
CA PHE A 680 1.22 -1.86 -18.94
C PHE A 680 0.87 -3.28 -18.43
N PRO A 681 0.76 -4.30 -19.30
CA PRO A 681 0.33 -5.64 -18.88
C PRO A 681 1.38 -6.40 -18.06
N SER A 682 2.67 -6.24 -18.40
CA SER A 682 3.77 -6.99 -17.79
C SER A 682 5.05 -6.17 -17.83
N GLY A 683 5.57 -5.81 -16.66
CA GLY A 683 6.85 -5.14 -16.52
C GLY A 683 8.02 -6.05 -16.91
N HIS A 684 7.89 -7.37 -16.74
CA HIS A 684 8.91 -8.33 -17.15
C HIS A 684 8.99 -8.49 -18.67
N LEU A 685 7.85 -8.58 -19.36
CA LEU A 685 7.83 -8.58 -20.83
C LEU A 685 8.43 -7.29 -21.37
N PHE A 686 8.03 -6.15 -20.80
CA PHE A 686 8.60 -4.85 -21.16
C PHE A 686 10.13 -4.84 -20.98
N TYR A 687 10.61 -5.21 -19.79
CA TYR A 687 12.04 -5.27 -19.46
C TYR A 687 12.83 -6.13 -20.45
N SER A 688 12.37 -7.36 -20.68
CA SER A 688 13.04 -8.30 -21.58
C SER A 688 13.04 -7.82 -23.04
N LEU A 689 11.96 -7.18 -23.48
CA LEU A 689 11.85 -6.65 -24.84
C LEU A 689 12.75 -5.43 -25.05
N VAL A 690 12.84 -4.52 -24.06
CA VAL A 690 13.72 -3.34 -24.14
C VAL A 690 15.18 -3.76 -24.29
N ILE A 691 15.66 -4.73 -23.51
CA ILE A 691 17.04 -5.22 -23.62
C ILE A 691 17.32 -5.78 -25.01
N ASP A 692 16.37 -6.54 -25.59
CA ASP A 692 16.54 -7.08 -26.93
C ASP A 692 16.63 -5.96 -27.98
N ILE A 693 15.74 -4.97 -27.91
CA ILE A 693 15.73 -3.82 -28.84
C ILE A 693 16.97 -2.94 -28.66
N GLU A 694 17.45 -2.74 -27.42
CA GLU A 694 18.68 -2.00 -27.12
C GLU A 694 19.90 -2.60 -27.80
N SER A 695 19.93 -3.93 -27.92
CA SER A 695 21.02 -4.66 -28.58
C SER A 695 21.06 -4.47 -30.10
N LEU A 696 20.02 -3.89 -30.70
CA LEU A 696 19.94 -3.58 -32.12
C LEU A 696 20.56 -2.21 -32.42
N LYS A 697 21.08 -2.05 -33.65
CA LYS A 697 21.51 -0.75 -34.18
C LYS A 697 20.34 0.24 -34.17
N PRO A 698 20.53 1.52 -33.80
CA PRO A 698 19.46 2.51 -33.71
C PRO A 698 18.51 2.52 -34.91
N ASP A 699 19.06 2.60 -36.13
CA ASP A 699 18.30 2.67 -37.38
C ASP A 699 17.43 1.42 -37.67
N ASP A 700 17.78 0.27 -37.07
CA ASP A 700 17.04 -0.98 -37.25
C ASP A 700 15.91 -1.15 -36.22
N ARG A 701 15.94 -0.41 -35.10
CA ARG A 701 15.06 -0.64 -33.94
C ARG A 701 13.59 -0.52 -34.30
N PHE A 702 13.19 0.57 -34.96
CA PHE A 702 11.81 0.79 -35.38
C PHE A 702 11.32 -0.32 -36.32
N ARG A 703 12.09 -0.58 -37.39
CA ARG A 703 11.75 -1.55 -38.42
C ARG A 703 11.63 -2.97 -37.85
N LEU A 704 12.56 -3.38 -36.99
CA LEU A 704 12.53 -4.70 -36.37
C LEU A 704 11.46 -4.81 -35.29
N THR A 705 11.19 -3.75 -34.52
CA THR A 705 10.06 -3.79 -33.59
C THR A 705 8.74 -3.99 -34.33
N LEU A 706 8.54 -3.25 -35.41
CA LEU A 706 7.34 -3.34 -36.25
C LEU A 706 7.22 -4.69 -36.98
N ARG A 707 8.27 -5.16 -37.65
CA ARG A 707 8.20 -6.33 -38.54
C ARG A 707 8.52 -7.67 -37.87
N TYR A 708 9.28 -7.66 -36.78
CA TYR A 708 9.70 -8.88 -36.08
C TYR A 708 8.96 -9.06 -34.75
N TRP A 709 8.90 -8.02 -33.92
CA TRP A 709 8.32 -8.13 -32.58
C TRP A 709 6.80 -8.00 -32.54
N LEU A 710 6.21 -7.03 -33.27
CA LEU A 710 4.77 -6.83 -33.28
C LEU A 710 3.97 -8.11 -33.64
N PRO A 711 4.36 -8.90 -34.68
CA PRO A 711 3.66 -10.14 -35.01
C PRO A 711 3.83 -11.26 -33.97
N ARG A 712 4.91 -11.22 -33.17
CA ARG A 712 5.16 -12.20 -32.09
C ARG A 712 4.43 -11.83 -30.82
N LEU A 713 4.32 -10.54 -30.53
CA LEU A 713 3.56 -10.01 -29.39
C LEU A 713 2.06 -10.20 -29.58
N TYR A 714 1.57 -10.08 -30.82
CA TYR A 714 0.19 -10.43 -31.15
C TYR A 714 0.01 -11.95 -31.09
N ARG A 715 -0.96 -12.40 -30.28
CA ARG A 715 -1.31 -13.82 -30.18
C ARG A 715 -2.14 -14.18 -31.40
N ILE A 716 -1.57 -14.88 -32.38
CA ILE A 716 -2.31 -15.33 -33.57
C ILE A 716 -3.06 -16.63 -33.23
N PRO A 717 -4.39 -16.61 -33.06
CA PRO A 717 -5.13 -17.81 -32.69
C PRO A 717 -5.23 -18.81 -33.84
N LYS A 718 -5.37 -18.33 -35.09
CA LYS A 718 -5.45 -19.14 -36.33
C LYS A 718 -4.84 -18.36 -37.49
N LEU A 719 -4.05 -19.02 -38.34
CA LEU A 719 -3.54 -18.41 -39.57
C LEU A 719 -4.66 -18.28 -40.59
N ASN A 720 -5.28 -17.11 -40.68
CA ASN A 720 -6.36 -16.78 -41.62
C ASN A 720 -6.25 -15.32 -42.11
N SER A 721 -7.05 -14.96 -43.11
CA SER A 721 -7.10 -13.60 -43.67
C SER A 721 -7.44 -12.54 -42.61
N GLU A 722 -8.33 -12.86 -41.68
CA GLU A 722 -8.71 -11.99 -40.56
C GLU A 722 -7.50 -11.62 -39.68
N SER A 723 -6.67 -12.59 -39.29
CA SER A 723 -5.46 -12.35 -38.49
C SER A 723 -4.44 -11.51 -39.25
N ALA A 724 -4.34 -11.68 -40.57
CA ALA A 724 -3.49 -10.83 -41.40
C ALA A 724 -3.98 -9.37 -41.44
N MET A 725 -5.30 -9.15 -41.59
CA MET A 725 -5.90 -7.81 -41.53
C MET A 725 -5.72 -7.16 -40.15
N LYS A 726 -5.87 -7.92 -39.06
CA LYS A 726 -5.61 -7.43 -37.69
C LYS A 726 -4.15 -7.04 -37.51
N LEU A 727 -3.21 -7.83 -38.03
CA LEU A 727 -1.78 -7.52 -37.97
C LEU A 727 -1.42 -6.26 -38.76
N GLN A 728 -2.03 -6.06 -39.94
CA GLN A 728 -1.89 -4.83 -40.71
C GLN A 728 -2.40 -3.63 -39.90
N LYS A 729 -3.60 -3.74 -39.31
CA LYS A 729 -4.19 -2.70 -38.47
C LYS A 729 -3.34 -2.39 -37.23
N LEU A 730 -2.77 -3.41 -36.60
CA LEU A 730 -1.82 -3.26 -35.48
C LEU A 730 -0.59 -2.45 -35.90
N ALA A 731 -0.01 -2.76 -37.06
CA ALA A 731 1.13 -2.04 -37.62
C ALA A 731 0.77 -0.57 -37.90
N GLU A 732 -0.38 -0.31 -38.52
CA GLU A 732 -0.88 1.05 -38.79
C GLU A 732 -1.07 1.85 -37.49
N ILE A 733 -1.67 1.25 -36.46
CA ILE A 733 -1.85 1.91 -35.16
C ILE A 733 -0.51 2.16 -34.46
N TYR A 734 0.40 1.19 -34.49
CA TYR A 734 1.74 1.33 -33.93
C TYR A 734 2.49 2.52 -34.55
N GLU A 735 2.52 2.60 -35.88
CA GLU A 735 3.13 3.72 -36.59
C GLU A 735 2.43 5.04 -36.26
N ARG A 736 1.09 5.03 -36.19
CA ARG A 736 0.29 6.22 -35.89
C ARG A 736 0.59 6.79 -34.50
N VAL A 737 0.71 5.96 -33.46
CA VAL A 737 1.07 6.40 -32.10
C VAL A 737 2.43 7.11 -32.12
N ILE A 738 3.43 6.50 -32.77
CA ILE A 738 4.80 7.06 -32.83
C ILE A 738 4.82 8.36 -33.62
N ASN A 739 4.13 8.42 -34.76
CA ASN A 739 4.05 9.63 -35.58
C ASN A 739 3.39 10.79 -34.82
N ILE A 740 2.28 10.54 -34.13
CA ILE A 740 1.61 11.56 -33.31
C ILE A 740 2.55 12.03 -32.21
N ALA A 741 3.23 11.11 -31.51
CA ALA A 741 4.16 11.48 -30.44
C ALA A 741 5.34 12.33 -30.96
N SER A 742 5.90 11.97 -32.12
CA SER A 742 6.96 12.74 -32.80
C SER A 742 6.48 14.13 -33.24
N GLU A 743 5.24 14.23 -33.73
CA GLU A 743 4.65 15.49 -34.17
C GLU A 743 4.37 16.41 -32.98
N MET A 744 3.87 15.87 -31.86
CA MET A 744 3.67 16.62 -30.60
C MET A 744 4.97 17.24 -30.07
N ILE A 745 6.10 16.54 -30.15
CA ILE A 745 7.42 17.07 -29.73
C ILE A 745 7.79 18.33 -30.54
N CYS A 746 7.35 18.41 -31.80
CA CYS A 746 7.58 19.56 -32.67
C CYS A 746 6.57 20.70 -32.48
N LEU A 747 5.55 20.52 -31.65
CA LEU A 747 4.50 21.50 -31.34
C LEU A 747 4.55 21.95 -29.86
N PRO A 748 5.69 22.48 -29.37
CA PRO A 748 5.80 22.90 -27.99
C PRO A 748 4.92 24.12 -27.72
N VAL A 749 4.26 24.09 -26.57
CA VAL A 749 3.52 25.18 -25.97
C VAL A 749 4.28 25.62 -24.71
N PHE A 750 4.11 26.87 -24.28
CA PHE A 750 4.68 27.33 -23.02
C PHE A 750 4.11 26.52 -21.85
N ALA A 751 4.97 25.74 -21.18
CA ALA A 751 4.65 25.08 -19.93
C ALA A 751 4.90 26.02 -18.73
N PRO A 752 4.07 25.97 -17.68
CA PRO A 752 4.23 26.83 -16.52
C PRO A 752 5.54 26.52 -15.78
N ASN A 753 6.19 27.57 -15.28
CA ASN A 753 7.32 27.41 -14.37
C ASN A 753 6.81 27.08 -12.96
N ILE A 754 7.14 25.89 -12.46
CA ILE A 754 6.69 25.42 -11.14
C ILE A 754 7.73 25.86 -10.12
N VAL A 755 7.28 26.64 -9.13
CA VAL A 755 8.13 27.11 -8.03
C VAL A 755 8.08 26.11 -6.89
N TYR A 756 9.23 25.54 -6.56
CA TYR A 756 9.38 24.67 -5.39
C TYR A 756 10.82 24.73 -4.85
N THR A 757 10.98 24.41 -3.57
CA THR A 757 12.30 24.27 -2.93
C THR A 757 12.54 22.82 -2.52
N LYS A 758 13.77 22.33 -2.69
CA LYS A 758 14.20 21.01 -2.23
C LYS A 758 15.05 21.18 -0.98
N VAL A 759 14.67 20.55 0.12
CA VAL A 759 15.44 20.56 1.37
C VAL A 759 15.61 19.13 1.90
N PRO A 760 16.77 18.78 2.47
CA PRO A 760 16.93 17.51 3.16
C PRO A 760 15.86 17.35 4.24
N THR A 761 15.23 16.18 4.32
CA THR A 761 14.15 15.97 5.28
C THR A 761 14.72 15.86 6.70
N THR A 762 14.29 16.77 7.58
CA THR A 762 14.52 16.64 9.02
C THR A 762 13.52 15.67 9.61
N ILE A 763 13.99 14.52 10.07
CA ILE A 763 13.13 13.52 10.68
C ILE A 763 12.97 13.88 12.15
N PRO A 764 11.73 14.12 12.63
CA PRO A 764 11.50 14.32 14.05
C PRO A 764 12.02 13.11 14.79
N VAL A 765 12.92 13.32 15.76
CA VAL A 765 13.28 12.24 16.67
C VAL A 765 11.98 11.85 17.37
N ILE A 766 11.58 10.57 17.28
CA ILE A 766 10.46 10.03 18.04
C ILE A 766 10.95 9.86 19.50
N ASP A 767 11.24 11.00 20.12
CA ASP A 767 11.96 11.12 21.40
C ASP A 767 11.02 11.60 22.50
N LEU A 768 9.81 11.02 22.57
CA LEU A 768 9.06 11.09 23.83
C LEU A 768 9.70 10.22 24.92
N LEU A 769 10.73 9.40 24.62
CA LEU A 769 11.20 8.35 25.51
C LEU A 769 12.69 8.04 25.35
N LYS A 770 13.55 8.76 26.07
CA LYS A 770 14.83 8.18 26.50
C LYS A 770 14.53 6.90 27.29
N ASN A 771 14.92 5.76 26.74
CA ASN A 771 15.29 4.61 27.55
C ASN A 771 16.63 4.99 28.18
N GLU A 772 16.62 5.49 29.41
CA GLU A 772 17.79 5.26 30.24
C GLU A 772 17.90 3.75 30.39
N THR A 773 18.92 3.19 29.75
CA THR A 773 19.38 1.83 30.04
C THR A 773 19.53 1.73 31.56
N PRO A 774 18.92 0.74 32.24
CA PRO A 774 19.26 0.51 33.63
C PRO A 774 20.73 0.13 33.64
N SER A 775 21.57 1.00 34.22
CA SER A 775 22.96 0.70 34.46
C SER A 775 23.02 -0.48 35.41
N ASN A 776 23.28 -1.66 34.85
CA ASN A 776 23.78 -2.79 35.61
C ASN A 776 25.18 -2.45 36.09
N ALA A 777 25.28 -1.78 37.23
CA ALA A 777 26.50 -1.70 38.01
C ALA A 777 26.13 -1.88 39.49
N PRO A 778 26.61 -2.93 40.17
CA PRO A 778 26.37 -3.10 41.60
C PRO A 778 27.10 -1.99 42.36
N SER A 779 26.37 -1.36 43.27
CA SER A 779 26.86 -0.38 44.23
C SER A 779 28.04 -0.94 45.04
N SER A 780 29.25 -0.47 44.79
CA SER A 780 30.37 -0.63 45.71
C SER A 780 30.50 0.62 46.58
N VAL A 781 30.16 0.44 47.85
CA VAL A 781 30.46 1.34 48.97
C VAL A 781 31.96 1.62 49.02
N ARG A 782 32.35 2.90 49.07
CA ARG A 782 33.58 3.32 49.76
C ARG A 782 33.44 4.75 50.29
N THR A 783 33.30 4.83 51.59
CA THR A 783 33.56 5.97 52.47
C THR A 783 35.02 6.42 52.39
N THR A 784 35.30 7.72 52.34
CA THR A 784 36.09 8.50 53.34
C THR A 784 36.48 9.89 52.83
N ASN A 785 35.99 10.91 53.56
CA ASN A 785 36.68 12.06 54.15
C ASN A 785 37.51 13.10 53.35
N THR A 786 37.12 14.36 53.65
CA THR A 786 37.90 15.57 54.01
C THR A 786 38.43 16.55 52.94
N GLU A 787 37.78 17.73 52.96
CA GLU A 787 38.32 19.10 53.16
C GLU A 787 38.91 19.97 52.01
N ARG A 788 38.31 21.19 51.94
CA ARG A 788 38.83 22.55 51.57
C ARG A 788 39.24 22.79 50.10
N SER A 789 39.03 23.95 49.46
CA SER A 789 38.36 25.23 49.77
C SER A 789 38.40 26.14 48.51
N LEU A 790 37.34 26.94 48.30
CA LEU A 790 37.32 28.36 47.84
C LEU A 790 37.96 28.80 46.50
N GLN A 791 37.12 29.31 45.57
CA GLN A 791 37.02 30.73 45.11
C GLN A 791 36.28 30.73 43.74
N ASP A 792 35.00 31.06 43.60
CA ASP A 792 34.26 32.33 43.75
C ASP A 792 34.17 33.18 42.44
N LYS A 793 32.93 33.60 42.14
CA LYS A 793 32.44 34.68 41.25
C LYS A 793 32.12 34.43 39.76
N ASN A 794 30.82 34.28 39.48
CA ASN A 794 29.89 35.29 38.88
C ASN A 794 30.48 36.26 37.83
N SER A 795 29.81 36.65 36.73
CA SER A 795 28.41 36.55 36.30
C SER A 795 28.30 37.12 34.87
N GLU A 796 27.24 36.72 34.19
CA GLU A 796 26.66 37.25 32.95
C GLU A 796 26.66 38.79 32.78
N PHE A 797 26.76 39.30 31.54
CA PHE A 797 25.64 39.92 30.81
C PHE A 797 26.06 40.47 29.42
N LYS A 798 25.34 40.01 28.38
CA LYS A 798 24.70 40.78 27.27
C LYS A 798 25.35 42.11 26.83
N LYS A 799 25.54 42.30 25.50
CA LYS A 799 24.56 42.79 24.48
C LYS A 799 25.30 43.34 23.24
N ARG A 800 24.71 43.07 22.05
CA ARG A 800 24.50 43.95 20.86
C ARG A 800 25.73 44.67 20.26
N SER A 801 25.91 44.85 18.95
CA SER A 801 25.06 44.69 17.76
C SER A 801 25.84 45.19 16.52
N HIS A 802 25.43 44.72 15.34
CA HIS A 802 25.50 45.37 14.01
C HIS A 802 26.88 45.56 13.34
N SER A 803 27.08 44.83 12.23
CA SER A 803 27.20 45.32 10.83
C SER A 803 28.53 46.05 10.56
N SER A 804 29.34 45.74 9.55
CA SER A 804 29.02 45.66 8.12
C SER A 804 30.31 45.31 7.35
N ILE A 805 30.15 44.97 6.07
CA ILE A 805 31.07 45.24 4.94
C ILE A 805 32.17 44.19 4.61
N ASN A 806 32.00 43.67 3.39
CA ASN A 806 32.93 43.00 2.47
C ASN A 806 34.36 43.55 2.44
N ILE A 807 35.33 42.70 2.09
CA ILE A 807 36.30 42.94 0.98
C ILE A 807 36.98 41.61 0.58
N LYS A 808 37.15 41.48 -0.73
CA LYS A 808 37.83 40.44 -1.52
C LYS A 808 39.34 40.32 -1.19
N SER A 809 39.94 39.14 -1.41
CA SER A 809 40.94 38.88 -2.48
C SER A 809 41.77 37.59 -2.27
N ASP A 810 41.80 36.78 -3.33
CA ASP A 810 42.94 36.10 -3.99
C ASP A 810 44.12 35.48 -3.20
N ILE A 811 44.23 34.13 -3.24
CA ILE A 811 45.22 33.24 -3.96
C ILE A 811 46.72 33.70 -3.99
N PRO A 812 47.83 32.88 -4.13
CA PRO A 812 48.06 31.41 -4.32
C PRO A 812 49.32 30.77 -3.59
N LEU A 813 49.61 29.48 -3.92
CA LEU A 813 50.94 28.78 -4.02
C LEU A 813 51.58 28.28 -2.68
N SER A 814 52.26 27.12 -2.55
CA SER A 814 52.71 26.07 -3.48
C SER A 814 53.46 24.93 -2.73
N LYS A 815 53.73 23.82 -3.46
CA LYS A 815 54.82 22.81 -3.34
C LYS A 815 54.68 21.70 -2.27
N SER A 816 55.17 20.47 -2.44
CA SER A 816 55.57 19.58 -3.55
C SER A 816 56.18 18.29 -2.93
N LYS A 817 56.23 17.19 -3.72
CA LYS A 817 57.14 16.00 -3.71
C LYS A 817 56.35 14.67 -3.72
N GLN A 818 56.32 13.90 -4.83
CA GLN A 818 57.34 12.94 -5.36
C GLN A 818 57.57 11.76 -4.39
N SER A 819 57.65 10.46 -4.73
CA SER A 819 57.58 9.69 -5.99
C SER A 819 57.84 8.19 -5.67
N LEU A 820 57.04 7.26 -6.24
CA LEU A 820 57.40 5.93 -6.87
C LEU A 820 58.21 4.85 -6.07
N PRO A 821 58.40 3.59 -6.56
CA PRO A 821 57.44 2.59 -7.09
C PRO A 821 57.74 1.08 -6.73
N ASN A 822 56.83 0.19 -7.17
CA ASN A 822 56.99 -1.18 -7.73
C ASN A 822 57.71 -2.34 -7.00
N ARG A 823 57.04 -3.51 -6.96
CA ARG A 823 57.55 -4.80 -7.54
C ARG A 823 56.48 -5.91 -7.64
N HIS A 824 56.42 -6.53 -8.83
CA HIS A 824 55.76 -7.79 -9.20
C HIS A 824 56.62 -9.02 -8.82
N TYR A 825 56.00 -10.22 -8.71
CA TYR A 825 56.46 -11.56 -9.17
C TYR A 825 55.33 -12.58 -8.87
N SER A 826 54.57 -13.11 -9.84
CA SER A 826 54.76 -14.26 -10.77
C SER A 826 54.44 -15.67 -10.22
N GLU A 827 53.70 -16.42 -11.03
CA GLU A 827 53.17 -17.79 -10.89
C GLU A 827 54.21 -18.92 -10.73
N LYS A 828 53.76 -20.09 -10.23
CA LYS A 828 54.05 -21.41 -10.82
C LYS A 828 53.15 -22.54 -10.28
N THR A 829 52.67 -23.35 -11.23
CA THR A 829 51.94 -24.63 -11.20
C THR A 829 52.75 -25.82 -10.67
N LEU A 830 52.07 -26.82 -10.06
CA LEU A 830 52.41 -28.26 -10.23
C LEU A 830 51.28 -29.22 -9.78
N VAL A 831 51.28 -30.40 -10.40
CA VAL A 831 50.22 -31.41 -10.55
C VAL A 831 50.51 -32.67 -9.70
N THR A 832 49.46 -33.45 -9.39
CA THR A 832 49.35 -34.94 -9.25
C THR A 832 49.01 -35.58 -7.88
N SER A 833 47.79 -36.17 -7.86
CA SER A 833 47.37 -37.53 -7.41
C SER A 833 47.71 -38.12 -6.02
N LYS A 834 46.67 -38.50 -5.22
CA LYS A 834 46.19 -39.90 -5.00
C LYS A 834 45.25 -40.05 -3.76
N LYS A 835 44.15 -40.79 -4.00
CA LYS A 835 43.41 -41.78 -3.19
C LYS A 835 42.87 -41.47 -1.76
N GLN A 836 41.53 -41.60 -1.67
CA GLN A 836 40.71 -42.31 -0.68
C GLN A 836 40.94 -42.10 0.83
N SER A 837 39.94 -41.52 1.50
CA SER A 837 39.29 -42.21 2.63
C SER A 837 37.86 -41.69 2.87
N ARG A 838 36.92 -42.63 2.95
CA ARG A 838 35.56 -42.41 3.48
C ARG A 838 35.68 -41.96 4.94
N LYS A 839 35.13 -40.80 5.30
CA LYS A 839 34.70 -40.51 6.67
C LYS A 839 33.36 -39.79 6.65
N LEU A 840 32.34 -40.50 7.14
CA LEU A 840 31.06 -39.94 7.59
C LEU A 840 31.32 -38.77 8.55
N PRO A 841 30.57 -37.65 8.45
CA PRO A 841 30.48 -36.72 9.55
C PRO A 841 29.40 -37.18 10.54
N TYR A 842 29.86 -37.39 11.77
CA TYR A 842 29.19 -37.39 13.06
C TYR A 842 27.74 -36.83 13.09
N HIS A 843 26.85 -37.68 13.62
CA HIS A 843 25.54 -37.33 14.13
C HIS A 843 25.60 -36.23 15.20
N LEU A 844 25.04 -35.06 14.90
CA LEU A 844 24.41 -34.21 15.90
C LEU A 844 23.00 -34.75 16.14
N ARG A 845 22.84 -35.52 17.22
CA ARG A 845 21.54 -36.00 17.73
C ARG A 845 20.66 -34.79 18.06
N SER A 846 19.68 -34.50 17.20
CA SER A 846 18.56 -33.62 17.55
C SER A 846 17.50 -34.45 18.29
N THR A 847 17.27 -34.14 19.56
CA THR A 847 16.24 -34.79 20.41
C THR A 847 14.83 -34.21 20.17
N GLY A 848 14.55 -33.84 18.92
CA GLY A 848 13.31 -33.17 18.50
C GLY A 848 12.19 -34.14 18.16
N TYR A 849 10.95 -33.66 18.33
CA TYR A 849 9.70 -34.38 18.04
C TYR A 849 9.65 -35.00 16.63
N ALA A 850 10.26 -34.35 15.63
CA ALA A 850 10.35 -34.85 14.26
C ALA A 850 11.16 -36.16 14.11
N ALA A 851 12.17 -36.40 14.96
CA ALA A 851 12.93 -37.66 14.96
C ALA A 851 12.15 -38.81 15.61
N ARG A 852 11.35 -38.51 16.64
CA ARG A 852 10.43 -39.47 17.27
C ARG A 852 9.24 -39.83 16.37
N LEU A 853 8.82 -38.91 15.52
CA LEU A 853 7.76 -39.16 14.53
C LEU A 853 8.25 -40.03 13.37
N ARG A 854 9.50 -39.84 12.91
CA ARG A 854 10.12 -40.73 11.90
C ARG A 854 10.34 -42.14 12.41
N ALA A 855 10.88 -42.30 13.63
CA ALA A 855 11.09 -43.62 14.22
C ALA A 855 9.77 -44.39 14.43
N ARG A 856 8.66 -43.71 14.70
CA ARG A 856 7.33 -44.34 14.82
C ARG A 856 6.67 -44.67 13.49
N LEU A 857 7.01 -43.98 12.41
CA LEU A 857 6.49 -44.26 11.08
C LEU A 857 7.25 -45.42 10.42
N GLU A 858 8.55 -45.56 10.73
CA GLU A 858 9.40 -46.67 10.28
C GLU A 858 9.15 -47.98 11.05
N GLU A 859 8.46 -47.95 12.20
CA GLU A 859 8.02 -49.15 12.96
C GLU A 859 6.62 -49.66 12.55
N THR A 860 5.96 -49.01 11.57
CA THR A 860 4.61 -49.37 11.10
C THR A 860 4.53 -49.73 9.60
N GLU A 861 5.67 -50.09 8.98
CA GLU A 861 5.68 -50.87 7.73
C GLU A 861 5.90 -52.36 7.99
#